data_AF-A0A5D0V6U9-F1
#
_entry.id   AF-A0A5D0V6U9-F1
#
_cell.length_a   1.000
_cell.length_b   1.000
_cell.length_c   1.000
_cell.angle_alpha   90.00
_cell.angle_beta   90.00
_cell.angle_gamma   90.00
#
_symmetry.space_group_name_H-M   'P 1'
#
loop_
_entity.id
_entity.type
_entity.pdbx_description
1 polymer ?
#
loop_
_entity_poly.entity_id
_entity_poly.type
_entity_poly.pdbx_seq_one_letter_code
_entity_poly.pdbx_strand_id
1 'polypeptide(L)'
;MTTHPDPALRETPGALPADPAEPRTAAVVQQAGPADDWTPGVDTVPRAAGTPDELQPYAELGLRDDEYERIRHILDRRPTQSELAMYSIMWSEHCSYKSSKVHLRQFGEKAPPSDRLLAGIGENAGVVQVSDELAVTFKVESHNHPSFVEPYQGAATGVGGIVRDILAMGARPVAVMDPLRFGAADHPDTARVLPGVVAGVGGYGNCLGLPNIGGEVVFDPCYQGNPLVNALCLGVLPVDRLQKKEAAGPGNVVVLMGAKTGRDGIGGVSVLASATFDEGSEQRRPSVQVGDPFTEKLLIEACLELYDAELVVGIQDLGGAGLTCALTETAAAAGTGMRVWLERVPLREPSMEPHEILASESQERMLLVVAPDKLDAVLKTAEKWGVLATAIGEVTPPAPDGQPGRLLITWRDQVVVDVPPGSLVDDGPVYARPMREPADLILLQADRAETLPRPSNPEALRETVLRMIASPNLADKTWVTEQYDRYVLGNTVLAQPEDSGVIRIDERTGLGVALSVDGNGRYARLDPYHGTKLALAEAYRNVAVTGAKPIAVTNCLNFGSPEDPGVMWQFAEAVRGLADGCLELGIPVTGGNVSFYNQTNAAAIHPTPVVGVLGVLDNVADRVPMGFVPRAGGDHDQLFLLGETHVELSGSEWAWVTHEHLGGIPPQVDLGRERQLAELLAAAARVGHLSSAHDLSDGGLAQSLVESCLRRGVGARVAVPEHFAGGSMPFVFLFSESAGRALVSVPRGHEKAFTALCAEHGVPWEFIGVTDPASGALEVHDQFRIGLDELRAAHTATLPRLFGDAAAVSAAEATGDAPAEAADAAVAPDAAVEAAVPPVSEPVAADEPETATDAAPADAAAADAPAEAGSAAADAPAEAAAAAPASDAPGVPTDGPEAASGPAQAGPAGSATAADDPDEQAPAADQR
;
A
#
# COMPACT_ATOMS: atom_id res chain seq x y z
N MET A 1 40.28 -16.77 -7.49
CA MET A 1 41.13 -17.78 -6.84
C MET A 1 40.59 -19.14 -7.22
N THR A 2 41.41 -19.97 -7.85
CA THR A 2 41.08 -21.31 -8.36
C THR A 2 41.44 -22.38 -7.33
N THR A 3 40.57 -23.37 -7.10
CA THR A 3 40.98 -24.72 -6.68
C THR A 3 39.92 -25.76 -7.07
N HIS A 4 40.30 -26.67 -7.96
CA HIS A 4 39.71 -28.00 -8.16
C HIS A 4 39.99 -28.93 -6.97
N PRO A 5 39.26 -30.05 -6.85
CA PRO A 5 39.95 -31.33 -6.70
C PRO A 5 39.43 -32.46 -7.61
N ASP A 6 40.34 -33.43 -7.78
CA ASP A 6 40.43 -34.58 -8.68
C ASP A 6 39.55 -35.79 -8.26
N PRO A 7 39.22 -36.74 -9.17
CA PRO A 7 38.29 -37.85 -8.95
C PRO A 7 39.00 -39.20 -8.76
N ALA A 8 38.51 -40.04 -7.83
CA ALA A 8 38.74 -41.49 -7.87
C ALA A 8 37.81 -42.23 -6.90
N LEU A 9 36.88 -43.05 -7.42
CA LEU A 9 36.81 -44.51 -7.20
C LEU A 9 35.47 -45.07 -7.69
N ARG A 10 35.58 -46.06 -8.58
CA ARG A 10 34.53 -46.92 -9.12
C ARG A 10 34.11 -47.96 -8.07
N GLU A 11 32.83 -48.37 -8.06
CA GLU A 11 32.37 -49.76 -8.31
C GLU A 11 30.86 -49.93 -7.97
N THR A 12 30.19 -50.77 -8.76
CA THR A 12 28.80 -51.27 -8.66
C THR A 12 28.84 -52.80 -8.89
N PRO A 13 27.77 -53.61 -8.72
CA PRO A 13 26.66 -53.66 -7.74
C PRO A 13 26.36 -55.13 -7.26
N GLY A 14 25.41 -55.34 -6.32
CA GLY A 14 24.54 -56.55 -6.32
C GLY A 14 24.15 -57.25 -4.99
N ALA A 15 22.82 -57.51 -4.87
CA ALA A 15 22.10 -58.64 -4.21
C ALA A 15 22.17 -58.79 -2.67
N LEU A 16 21.17 -59.19 -1.85
CA LEU A 16 19.81 -59.83 -1.84
C LEU A 16 19.34 -59.74 -0.33
N PRO A 17 18.22 -60.29 0.24
CA PRO A 17 17.24 -61.29 -0.24
C PRO A 17 15.74 -61.03 0.11
N ALA A 18 14.90 -62.05 -0.13
CA ALA A 18 13.44 -62.08 -0.22
C ALA A 18 12.67 -62.74 0.96
N ASP A 19 11.43 -62.26 1.20
CA ASP A 19 10.11 -62.86 1.57
C ASP A 19 9.91 -63.77 2.83
N PRO A 20 8.71 -63.84 3.50
CA PRO A 20 7.42 -64.30 2.92
C PRO A 20 6.06 -63.69 3.43
N ALA A 21 5.04 -63.61 2.54
CA ALA A 21 3.57 -63.95 2.60
C ALA A 21 2.76 -63.84 3.95
N GLU A 22 1.46 -63.48 4.09
CA GLU A 22 0.22 -63.24 3.28
C GLU A 22 -0.93 -62.79 4.28
N PRO A 23 -2.26 -62.71 3.98
CA PRO A 23 -3.04 -61.77 3.14
C PRO A 23 -4.20 -61.05 3.92
N ARG A 24 -4.68 -59.87 3.48
CA ARG A 24 -6.03 -59.35 3.85
C ARG A 24 -6.73 -58.60 2.70
N THR A 25 -7.69 -59.29 2.10
CA THR A 25 -8.99 -58.85 1.56
C THR A 25 -9.10 -57.47 0.88
N ALA A 26 -9.29 -57.54 -0.45
CA ALA A 26 -9.67 -56.45 -1.33
C ALA A 26 -10.98 -55.76 -0.90
N ALA A 27 -10.91 -54.44 -0.69
CA ALA A 27 -12.04 -53.55 -0.82
C ALA A 27 -12.01 -52.95 -2.23
N VAL A 28 -13.10 -53.15 -2.96
CA VAL A 28 -13.35 -52.63 -4.30
C VAL A 28 -13.43 -51.10 -4.20
N VAL A 29 -12.39 -50.42 -4.67
CA VAL A 29 -12.44 -48.98 -4.97
C VAL A 29 -13.33 -48.83 -6.19
N GLN A 30 -14.43 -48.09 -6.02
CA GLN A 30 -15.30 -47.68 -7.12
C GLN A 30 -14.48 -46.91 -8.16
N GLN A 31 -14.55 -47.38 -9.40
CA GLN A 31 -13.97 -46.71 -10.56
C GLN A 31 -14.50 -45.27 -10.67
N ALA A 32 -13.56 -44.33 -10.71
CA ALA A 32 -13.79 -43.01 -11.27
C ALA A 32 -14.27 -43.16 -12.74
N GLY A 33 -15.30 -42.39 -13.11
CA GLY A 33 -15.81 -42.30 -14.48
C GLY A 33 -14.78 -41.70 -15.45
N PRO A 34 -15.03 -41.76 -16.77
CA PRO A 34 -13.99 -41.68 -17.77
C PRO A 34 -13.42 -40.27 -17.90
N ALA A 35 -12.25 -40.07 -17.31
CA ALA A 35 -11.18 -39.32 -17.96
C ALA A 35 -10.64 -40.20 -19.11
N ASP A 36 -10.18 -39.54 -20.18
CA ASP A 36 -9.63 -40.11 -21.42
C ASP A 36 -10.65 -40.48 -22.51
N ASP A 37 -11.15 -39.45 -23.21
CA ASP A 37 -11.49 -39.56 -24.64
C ASP A 37 -10.96 -38.37 -25.46
N TRP A 38 -9.86 -37.75 -25.01
CA TRP A 38 -9.13 -36.76 -25.82
C TRP A 38 -8.30 -37.47 -26.88
N THR A 39 -8.60 -37.24 -28.15
CA THR A 39 -7.76 -37.75 -29.24
C THR A 39 -6.36 -37.12 -29.14
N PRO A 40 -5.26 -37.88 -29.14
CA PRO A 40 -3.92 -37.30 -29.03
C PRO A 40 -3.63 -36.33 -30.20
N GLY A 41 -3.39 -35.06 -29.89
CA GLY A 41 -3.02 -34.01 -30.85
C GLY A 41 -3.32 -32.59 -30.33
N VAL A 42 -2.59 -31.60 -30.84
CA VAL A 42 -2.80 -30.16 -30.54
C VAL A 42 -4.18 -29.72 -31.05
N ASP A 43 -4.95 -29.03 -30.21
CA ASP A 43 -6.26 -28.47 -30.61
C ASP A 43 -6.08 -27.20 -31.44
N THR A 44 -6.33 -27.29 -32.74
CA THR A 44 -6.08 -26.22 -33.72
C THR A 44 -7.37 -25.55 -34.17
N VAL A 45 -7.27 -24.34 -34.73
CA VAL A 45 -8.42 -23.60 -35.27
C VAL A 45 -9.19 -24.41 -36.33
N PRO A 46 -8.55 -25.09 -37.31
CA PRO A 46 -9.26 -25.97 -38.25
C PRO A 46 -9.96 -27.17 -37.58
N ARG A 47 -9.35 -27.77 -36.54
CA ARG A 47 -9.99 -28.86 -35.77
C ARG A 47 -11.23 -28.35 -35.06
N ALA A 48 -11.12 -27.22 -34.38
CA ALA A 48 -12.22 -26.60 -33.64
C ALA A 48 -13.42 -26.29 -34.56
N ALA A 49 -13.16 -25.79 -35.76
CA ALA A 49 -14.21 -25.59 -36.78
C ALA A 49 -14.85 -26.91 -37.26
N GLY A 50 -14.09 -28.00 -37.31
CA GLY A 50 -14.55 -29.33 -37.71
C GLY A 50 -15.21 -30.16 -36.60
N THR A 51 -15.21 -29.68 -35.35
CA THR A 51 -15.69 -30.42 -34.17
C THR A 51 -16.57 -29.54 -33.26
N PRO A 52 -17.65 -28.94 -33.77
CA PRO A 52 -18.45 -27.95 -33.03
C PRO A 52 -19.12 -28.51 -31.76
N ASP A 53 -19.35 -29.82 -31.70
CA ASP A 53 -20.06 -30.50 -30.61
C ASP A 53 -19.10 -31.20 -29.61
N GLU A 54 -17.78 -31.06 -29.78
CA GLU A 54 -16.79 -31.60 -28.83
C GLU A 54 -16.91 -30.85 -27.49
N LEU A 55 -17.12 -31.59 -26.40
CA LEU A 55 -17.30 -31.02 -25.06
C LEU A 55 -15.99 -30.42 -24.55
N GLN A 56 -16.09 -29.27 -23.87
CA GLN A 56 -14.94 -28.56 -23.31
C GLN A 56 -15.16 -28.25 -21.82
N PRO A 57 -14.12 -28.30 -20.97
CA PRO A 57 -14.23 -28.14 -19.52
C PRO A 57 -14.27 -26.65 -19.11
N TYR A 58 -15.08 -25.82 -19.76
CA TYR A 58 -15.11 -24.37 -19.51
C TYR A 58 -15.52 -24.02 -18.07
N ALA A 59 -16.41 -24.80 -17.46
CA ALA A 59 -16.84 -24.60 -16.07
C ALA A 59 -15.70 -24.84 -15.07
N GLU A 60 -14.81 -25.80 -15.33
CA GLU A 60 -13.62 -26.07 -14.51
C GLU A 60 -12.59 -24.94 -14.61
N LEU A 61 -12.65 -24.17 -15.70
CA LEU A 61 -11.84 -22.98 -15.93
C LEU A 61 -12.51 -21.69 -15.40
N GLY A 62 -13.61 -21.80 -14.65
CA GLY A 62 -14.27 -20.65 -14.02
C GLY A 62 -15.18 -19.82 -14.94
N LEU A 63 -15.47 -20.30 -16.15
CA LEU A 63 -16.42 -19.67 -17.07
C LEU A 63 -17.85 -20.17 -16.82
N ARG A 64 -18.83 -19.28 -16.98
CA ARG A 64 -20.26 -19.62 -16.96
C ARG A 64 -20.76 -20.08 -18.34
N ASP A 65 -21.90 -20.76 -18.36
CA ASP A 65 -22.53 -21.23 -19.61
C ASP A 65 -22.78 -20.09 -20.61
N ASP A 66 -23.26 -18.94 -20.13
CA ASP A 66 -23.51 -17.75 -20.97
C ASP A 66 -22.23 -17.09 -21.45
N GLU A 67 -21.18 -17.06 -20.63
CA GLU A 67 -19.84 -16.60 -21.02
C GLU A 67 -19.27 -17.51 -22.13
N TYR A 68 -19.38 -18.83 -21.99
CA TYR A 68 -18.92 -19.80 -23.00
C TYR A 68 -19.69 -19.68 -24.32
N GLU A 69 -21.03 -19.59 -24.29
CA GLU A 69 -21.84 -19.38 -25.48
C GLU A 69 -21.49 -18.07 -26.20
N ARG A 70 -21.19 -17.00 -25.43
CA ARG A 70 -20.74 -15.73 -26.01
C ARG A 70 -19.39 -15.87 -26.70
N ILE A 71 -18.45 -16.61 -26.11
CA ILE A 71 -17.15 -16.93 -26.75
C ILE A 71 -17.37 -17.67 -28.06
N ARG A 72 -18.25 -18.68 -28.09
CA ARG A 72 -18.60 -19.40 -29.33
C ARG A 72 -19.16 -18.48 -30.40
N HIS A 73 -20.02 -17.53 -30.00
CA HIS A 73 -20.58 -16.54 -30.92
C HIS A 73 -19.54 -15.58 -31.48
N ILE A 74 -18.62 -15.09 -30.64
CA ILE A 74 -17.52 -14.20 -31.05
C ILE A 74 -16.61 -14.89 -32.08
N LEU A 75 -16.33 -16.18 -31.89
CA LEU A 75 -15.42 -16.94 -32.74
C LEU A 75 -16.10 -17.59 -33.96
N ASP A 76 -17.43 -17.69 -33.97
CA ASP A 76 -18.23 -18.44 -34.94
C ASP A 76 -17.86 -19.94 -35.02
N ARG A 77 -17.40 -20.50 -33.90
CA ARG A 77 -17.03 -21.91 -33.69
C ARG A 77 -16.80 -22.16 -32.20
N ARG A 78 -16.54 -23.42 -31.80
CA ARG A 78 -15.96 -23.65 -30.48
C ARG A 78 -14.55 -23.03 -30.39
N PRO A 79 -14.14 -22.50 -29.23
CA PRO A 79 -12.75 -22.09 -29.03
C PRO A 79 -11.81 -23.31 -29.09
N THR A 80 -10.55 -23.10 -29.46
CA THR A 80 -9.50 -24.09 -29.19
C THR A 80 -9.23 -24.18 -27.68
N GLN A 81 -8.51 -25.20 -27.22
CA GLN A 81 -8.04 -25.26 -25.83
C GLN A 81 -7.25 -24.00 -25.42
N SER A 82 -6.41 -23.46 -26.32
CA SER A 82 -5.62 -22.26 -26.04
C SER A 82 -6.50 -21.02 -25.95
N GLU A 83 -7.44 -20.85 -26.87
CA GLU A 83 -8.39 -19.73 -26.84
C GLU A 83 -9.30 -19.78 -25.62
N LEU A 84 -9.80 -20.98 -25.27
CA LEU A 84 -10.65 -21.15 -24.10
C LEU A 84 -9.89 -20.78 -22.81
N ALA A 85 -8.62 -21.19 -22.70
CA ALA A 85 -7.77 -20.78 -21.58
C ALA A 85 -7.57 -19.25 -21.57
N MET A 86 -7.28 -18.64 -22.72
CA MET A 86 -7.12 -17.18 -22.82
C MET A 86 -8.38 -16.43 -22.38
N TYR A 87 -9.56 -16.84 -22.86
CA TYR A 87 -10.83 -16.23 -22.45
C TYR A 87 -11.14 -16.44 -20.97
N SER A 88 -10.94 -17.66 -20.45
CA SER A 88 -11.11 -17.96 -19.02
C SER A 88 -10.31 -17.01 -18.14
N ILE A 89 -9.05 -16.76 -18.53
CA ILE A 89 -8.15 -15.91 -17.76
C ILE A 89 -8.54 -14.44 -17.93
N MET A 90 -8.70 -13.95 -19.15
CA MET A 90 -8.99 -12.53 -19.40
C MET A 90 -10.38 -12.10 -18.91
N TRP A 91 -11.36 -13.01 -18.88
CA TRP A 91 -12.71 -12.77 -18.36
C TRP A 91 -12.89 -13.18 -16.88
N SER A 92 -11.80 -13.52 -16.19
CA SER A 92 -11.78 -13.72 -14.74
C SER A 92 -12.08 -12.42 -14.00
N GLU A 93 -12.50 -12.48 -12.73
CA GLU A 93 -12.76 -11.27 -11.95
C GLU A 93 -11.49 -10.43 -11.78
N HIS A 94 -10.34 -11.09 -11.58
CA HIS A 94 -9.05 -10.44 -11.36
C HIS A 94 -8.53 -9.65 -12.58
N CYS A 95 -8.72 -10.15 -13.82
CA CYS A 95 -8.31 -9.41 -15.02
C CYS A 95 -9.38 -8.43 -15.52
N SER A 96 -10.64 -8.84 -15.56
CA SER A 96 -11.70 -8.05 -16.22
C SER A 96 -12.38 -7.04 -15.31
N TYR A 97 -12.23 -7.19 -13.98
CA TYR A 97 -12.95 -6.40 -12.98
C TYR A 97 -14.47 -6.45 -13.20
N LYS A 98 -15.00 -7.59 -13.69
CA LYS A 98 -16.37 -7.70 -14.21
C LYS A 98 -17.46 -7.29 -13.21
N SER A 99 -17.23 -7.40 -11.91
CA SER A 99 -18.18 -6.98 -10.86
C SER A 99 -17.89 -5.58 -10.31
N SER A 100 -16.66 -5.08 -10.39
CA SER A 100 -16.26 -3.76 -9.86
C SER A 100 -16.30 -2.63 -10.89
N LYS A 101 -16.08 -2.91 -12.19
CA LYS A 101 -15.92 -1.93 -13.26
C LYS A 101 -17.04 -0.90 -13.34
N VAL A 102 -18.28 -1.27 -13.01
CA VAL A 102 -19.43 -0.35 -13.00
C VAL A 102 -19.35 0.71 -11.90
N HIS A 103 -18.73 0.37 -10.76
CA HIS A 103 -18.58 1.27 -9.61
C HIS A 103 -17.31 2.12 -9.75
N LEU A 104 -16.20 1.54 -10.23
CA LEU A 104 -14.91 2.22 -10.37
C LEU A 104 -14.95 3.40 -11.34
N ARG A 105 -15.93 3.46 -12.26
CA ARG A 105 -16.18 4.62 -13.14
C ARG A 105 -16.30 5.94 -12.37
N GLN A 106 -16.75 5.90 -11.11
CA GLN A 106 -16.83 7.08 -10.26
C GLN A 106 -15.48 7.79 -10.10
N PHE A 107 -14.35 7.08 -10.11
CA PHE A 107 -13.03 7.71 -10.02
C PHE A 107 -12.70 8.56 -11.24
N GLY A 108 -13.21 8.20 -12.42
CA GLY A 108 -13.10 9.03 -13.63
C GLY A 108 -14.17 10.13 -13.70
N GLU A 109 -15.42 9.80 -13.38
CA GLU A 109 -16.56 10.74 -13.43
C GLU A 109 -16.45 11.87 -12.39
N LYS A 110 -15.85 11.59 -11.24
CA LYS A 110 -15.62 12.54 -10.14
C LYS A 110 -14.15 12.92 -9.99
N ALA A 111 -13.31 12.66 -11.00
CA ALA A 111 -11.91 13.04 -10.96
C ALA A 111 -11.80 14.57 -10.78
N PRO A 112 -11.13 15.06 -9.72
CA PRO A 112 -10.85 16.48 -9.61
C PRO A 112 -9.93 16.91 -10.75
N PRO A 113 -10.08 18.14 -11.28
CA PRO A 113 -9.15 18.68 -12.27
C PRO A 113 -7.71 18.64 -11.74
N SER A 114 -6.78 18.10 -12.53
CA SER A 114 -5.37 18.02 -12.15
C SER A 114 -4.47 18.27 -13.36
N ASP A 115 -3.64 19.31 -13.26
CA ASP A 115 -2.61 19.61 -14.26
C ASP A 115 -1.36 18.72 -14.11
N ARG A 116 -1.33 17.85 -13.08
CA ARG A 116 -0.19 16.98 -12.77
C ARG A 116 -0.34 15.58 -13.32
N LEU A 117 -1.54 15.13 -13.68
CA LEU A 117 -1.74 13.75 -14.10
C LEU A 117 -1.31 13.56 -15.57
N LEU A 118 -0.19 12.86 -15.79
CA LEU A 118 0.33 12.56 -17.13
C LEU A 118 -0.26 11.27 -17.70
N ALA A 119 -0.53 10.29 -16.83
CA ALA A 119 -1.21 9.05 -17.14
C ALA A 119 -2.09 8.65 -15.95
N GLY A 120 -3.32 8.20 -16.22
CA GLY A 120 -4.30 7.86 -15.20
C GLY A 120 -4.86 6.45 -15.38
N ILE A 121 -6.10 6.25 -14.93
CA ILE A 121 -6.82 4.99 -15.01
C ILE A 121 -6.83 4.45 -16.45
N GLY A 122 -6.36 3.21 -16.62
CA GLY A 122 -6.28 2.53 -17.91
C GLY A 122 -4.85 2.20 -18.35
N GLU A 123 -3.84 2.89 -17.81
CA GLU A 123 -2.42 2.54 -17.94
C GLU A 123 -1.99 1.58 -16.81
N ASN A 124 -0.80 0.97 -16.91
CA ASN A 124 -0.34 -0.03 -15.93
C ASN A 124 -0.19 0.57 -14.53
N ALA A 125 0.24 1.83 -14.44
CA ALA A 125 0.28 2.62 -13.21
C ALA A 125 0.06 4.11 -13.51
N GLY A 126 -0.48 4.84 -12.53
CA GLY A 126 -0.74 6.26 -12.66
C GLY A 126 0.54 7.11 -12.52
N VAL A 127 0.69 8.12 -13.36
CA VAL A 127 1.89 8.97 -13.44
C VAL A 127 1.55 10.42 -13.11
N VAL A 128 2.22 10.97 -12.11
CA VAL A 128 2.00 12.30 -11.56
C VAL A 128 3.27 13.14 -11.72
N GLN A 129 3.14 14.27 -12.40
CA GLN A 129 4.19 15.26 -12.54
C GLN A 129 4.44 15.97 -11.20
N VAL A 130 5.70 15.96 -10.76
CA VAL A 130 6.13 16.56 -9.49
C VAL A 130 6.99 17.81 -9.70
N SER A 131 7.60 17.96 -10.87
CA SER A 131 8.27 19.18 -11.34
C SER A 131 8.22 19.28 -12.88
N ASP A 132 8.77 20.35 -13.45
CA ASP A 132 8.85 20.52 -14.92
C ASP A 132 9.65 19.40 -15.61
N GLU A 133 10.63 18.81 -14.91
CA GLU A 133 11.55 17.79 -15.46
C GLU A 133 11.21 16.37 -14.99
N LEU A 134 10.56 16.20 -13.83
CA LEU A 134 10.34 14.90 -13.19
C LEU A 134 8.87 14.58 -12.96
N ALA A 135 8.57 13.30 -13.13
CA ALA A 135 7.33 12.67 -12.73
C ALA A 135 7.60 11.49 -11.79
N VAL A 136 6.53 11.04 -11.16
CA VAL A 136 6.51 9.90 -10.26
C VAL A 136 5.35 8.99 -10.63
N THR A 137 5.57 7.70 -10.56
CA THR A 137 4.52 6.68 -10.63
C THR A 137 4.46 5.91 -9.34
N PHE A 138 3.26 5.54 -8.92
CA PHE A 138 3.04 4.74 -7.72
C PHE A 138 1.76 3.95 -7.86
N LYS A 139 1.78 2.71 -7.39
CA LYS A 139 0.64 1.79 -7.45
C LYS A 139 0.74 0.82 -6.30
N VAL A 140 -0.41 0.42 -5.77
CA VAL A 140 -0.55 -0.66 -4.80
C VAL A 140 -1.31 -1.83 -5.43
N GLU A 141 -0.83 -3.04 -5.20
CA GLU A 141 -1.44 -4.30 -5.61
C GLU A 141 -1.63 -5.24 -4.42
N SER A 142 -2.26 -6.40 -4.66
CA SER A 142 -2.50 -7.44 -3.65
C SER A 142 -2.05 -8.80 -4.13
N HIS A 143 -1.51 -9.61 -3.22
CA HIS A 143 -1.21 -11.02 -3.46
C HIS A 143 -1.73 -11.93 -2.34
N ASN A 144 -2.96 -11.65 -1.89
CA ASN A 144 -3.62 -12.26 -0.73
C ASN A 144 -3.68 -13.79 -0.79
N HIS A 145 -4.34 -14.36 -1.81
CA HIS A 145 -4.55 -15.82 -1.89
C HIS A 145 -3.23 -16.60 -1.98
N PRO A 146 -2.26 -16.23 -2.85
CA PRO A 146 -0.95 -16.89 -2.88
C PRO A 146 -0.21 -16.81 -1.54
N SER A 147 -0.23 -15.64 -0.89
CA SER A 147 0.42 -15.45 0.42
C SER A 147 -0.22 -16.23 1.56
N PHE A 148 -1.48 -16.66 1.44
CA PHE A 148 -2.07 -17.59 2.41
C PHE A 148 -1.53 -19.02 2.24
N VAL A 149 -1.42 -19.46 0.99
CA VAL A 149 -1.05 -20.84 0.61
C VAL A 149 0.46 -21.09 0.75
N GLU A 150 1.28 -20.18 0.22
CA GLU A 150 2.75 -20.19 0.34
C GLU A 150 3.18 -18.74 0.68
N PRO A 151 3.35 -18.43 1.98
CA PRO A 151 3.52 -17.05 2.43
C PRO A 151 4.76 -16.34 1.91
N TYR A 152 5.89 -17.05 1.79
CA TYR A 152 7.14 -16.44 1.34
C TYR A 152 7.05 -16.05 -0.12
N GLN A 153 6.68 -17.01 -0.96
CA GLN A 153 6.63 -16.82 -2.40
C GLN A 153 5.52 -15.87 -2.79
N GLY A 154 4.32 -16.01 -2.20
CA GLY A 154 3.22 -15.09 -2.46
C GLY A 154 3.57 -13.64 -2.11
N ALA A 155 4.28 -13.39 -1.01
CA ALA A 155 4.71 -12.04 -0.69
C ALA A 155 5.83 -11.53 -1.62
N ALA A 156 6.81 -12.39 -1.91
CA ALA A 156 7.94 -12.06 -2.76
C ALA A 156 7.52 -11.72 -4.21
N THR A 157 6.65 -12.53 -4.82
CA THR A 157 6.15 -12.27 -6.17
C THR A 157 5.17 -11.10 -6.20
N GLY A 158 4.52 -10.77 -5.08
CA GLY A 158 3.72 -9.56 -4.94
C GLY A 158 4.58 -8.30 -5.07
N VAL A 159 5.75 -8.28 -4.43
CA VAL A 159 6.74 -7.19 -4.58
C VAL A 159 7.29 -7.13 -6.00
N GLY A 160 7.68 -8.27 -6.59
CA GLY A 160 8.20 -8.29 -7.97
C GLY A 160 7.17 -7.84 -9.01
N GLY A 161 5.91 -8.26 -8.88
CA GLY A 161 4.82 -7.83 -9.76
C GLY A 161 4.68 -6.31 -9.82
N ILE A 162 4.53 -5.67 -8.65
CA ILE A 162 4.33 -4.23 -8.59
C ILE A 162 5.55 -3.43 -9.07
N VAL A 163 6.77 -3.96 -8.90
CA VAL A 163 7.99 -3.35 -9.43
C VAL A 163 7.99 -3.35 -10.95
N ARG A 164 7.50 -4.41 -11.59
CA ARG A 164 7.40 -4.50 -13.06
C ARG A 164 6.35 -3.56 -13.64
N ASP A 165 5.21 -3.36 -12.98
CA ASP A 165 4.23 -2.34 -13.37
C ASP A 165 4.85 -0.95 -13.47
N ILE A 166 5.61 -0.58 -12.43
CA ILE A 166 6.31 0.70 -12.35
C ILE A 166 7.37 0.81 -13.46
N LEU A 167 8.11 -0.27 -13.70
CA LEU A 167 9.13 -0.33 -14.75
C LEU A 167 8.52 -0.17 -16.15
N ALA A 168 7.35 -0.76 -16.41
CA ALA A 168 6.65 -0.68 -17.68
C ALA A 168 6.24 0.77 -18.04
N MET A 169 6.05 1.64 -17.05
CA MET A 169 5.77 3.07 -17.28
C MET A 169 7.01 3.88 -17.68
N GLY A 170 8.20 3.28 -17.72
CA GLY A 170 9.46 3.99 -17.98
C GLY A 170 10.19 4.47 -16.73
N ALA A 171 9.68 4.14 -15.55
CA ALA A 171 10.19 4.63 -14.28
C ALA A 171 11.23 3.69 -13.68
N ARG A 172 12.22 4.27 -12.98
CA ARG A 172 13.10 3.52 -12.10
C ARG A 172 12.37 3.31 -10.77
N PRO A 173 12.12 2.07 -10.33
CA PRO A 173 11.66 1.79 -8.97
C PRO A 173 12.68 2.34 -7.95
N VAL A 174 12.20 3.07 -6.95
CA VAL A 174 13.04 3.71 -5.92
C VAL A 174 12.65 3.35 -4.50
N ALA A 175 11.45 2.83 -4.25
CA ALA A 175 10.99 2.38 -2.94
C ALA A 175 9.77 1.48 -3.01
N VAL A 176 9.50 0.79 -1.90
CA VAL A 176 8.32 -0.04 -1.68
C VAL A 176 7.68 0.23 -0.32
N MET A 177 6.40 -0.16 -0.18
CA MET A 177 5.66 -0.22 1.09
C MET A 177 4.76 -1.44 1.13
N ASP A 178 4.45 -1.97 2.32
CA ASP A 178 3.63 -3.16 2.50
C ASP A 178 2.51 -2.97 3.54
N PRO A 179 1.26 -2.72 3.10
CA PRO A 179 0.09 -2.85 3.95
C PRO A 179 -0.26 -4.33 4.18
N LEU A 180 -0.09 -4.82 5.40
CA LEU A 180 -0.29 -6.20 5.79
C LEU A 180 -1.44 -6.35 6.80
N ARG A 181 -2.30 -7.36 6.60
CA ARG A 181 -3.37 -7.74 7.53
C ARG A 181 -3.33 -9.24 7.82
N PHE A 182 -3.34 -9.61 9.08
CA PHE A 182 -3.29 -11.00 9.52
C PHE A 182 -4.41 -11.31 10.51
N GLY A 183 -4.61 -12.61 10.78
CA GLY A 183 -5.50 -13.10 11.82
C GLY A 183 -5.11 -12.62 13.23
N ALA A 184 -5.72 -13.22 14.26
CA ALA A 184 -5.33 -12.92 15.64
C ALA A 184 -3.82 -13.19 15.85
N ALA A 185 -3.12 -12.28 16.51
CA ALA A 185 -1.66 -12.30 16.59
C ALA A 185 -1.10 -13.52 17.34
N ASP A 186 -1.86 -14.07 18.28
CA ASP A 186 -1.52 -15.25 19.07
C ASP A 186 -2.04 -16.57 18.46
N HIS A 187 -2.73 -16.50 17.31
CA HIS A 187 -3.24 -17.69 16.64
C HIS A 187 -2.10 -18.50 15.99
N PRO A 188 -2.09 -19.85 16.11
CA PRO A 188 -1.02 -20.69 15.55
C PRO A 188 -0.80 -20.50 14.04
N ASP A 189 -1.87 -20.25 13.30
CA ASP A 189 -1.78 -20.04 11.85
C ASP A 189 -1.15 -18.69 11.49
N THR A 190 -1.34 -17.66 12.30
CA THR A 190 -0.68 -16.37 12.13
C THR A 190 0.83 -16.51 12.32
N ALA A 191 1.27 -17.34 13.28
CA ALA A 191 2.67 -17.68 13.49
C ALA A 191 3.31 -18.47 12.32
N ARG A 192 2.49 -19.07 11.44
CA ARG A 192 2.94 -19.67 10.17
C ARG A 192 3.02 -18.63 9.05
N VAL A 193 1.97 -17.83 8.87
CA VAL A 193 1.81 -16.93 7.72
C VAL A 193 2.71 -15.71 7.82
N LEU A 194 2.66 -14.99 8.94
CA LEU A 194 3.30 -13.69 9.08
C LEU A 194 4.83 -13.76 8.89
N PRO A 195 5.59 -14.67 9.53
CA PRO A 195 7.03 -14.74 9.32
C PRO A 195 7.42 -15.07 7.87
N GLY A 196 6.63 -15.91 7.19
CA GLY A 196 6.85 -16.22 5.79
C GLY A 196 6.62 -15.01 4.88
N VAL A 197 5.52 -14.27 5.08
CA VAL A 197 5.24 -13.02 4.34
C VAL A 197 6.37 -12.01 4.55
N VAL A 198 6.76 -11.75 5.81
CA VAL A 198 7.81 -10.79 6.14
C VAL A 198 9.14 -11.19 5.49
N ALA A 199 9.52 -12.47 5.57
CA ALA A 199 10.71 -12.98 4.91
C ALA A 199 10.63 -12.85 3.37
N GLY A 200 9.46 -13.03 2.77
CA GLY A 200 9.24 -12.86 1.33
C GLY A 200 9.38 -11.41 0.86
N VAL A 201 8.74 -10.47 1.56
CA VAL A 201 8.85 -9.02 1.29
C VAL A 201 10.31 -8.58 1.37
N GLY A 202 10.99 -8.90 2.49
CA GLY A 202 12.39 -8.55 2.69
C GLY A 202 13.31 -9.27 1.69
N GLY A 203 13.08 -10.55 1.44
CA GLY A 203 13.87 -11.35 0.51
C GLY A 203 13.88 -10.78 -0.90
N TYR A 204 12.74 -10.30 -1.40
CA TYR A 204 12.66 -9.71 -2.74
C TYR A 204 13.15 -8.25 -2.77
N GLY A 205 12.60 -7.38 -1.91
CA GLY A 205 12.93 -5.95 -1.89
C GLY A 205 14.41 -5.67 -1.62
N ASN A 206 15.01 -6.39 -0.66
CA ASN A 206 16.42 -6.23 -0.32
C ASN A 206 17.34 -6.67 -1.47
N CYS A 207 16.99 -7.77 -2.17
CA CYS A 207 17.79 -8.27 -3.29
C CYS A 207 17.72 -7.35 -4.52
N LEU A 208 16.57 -6.71 -4.76
CA LEU A 208 16.43 -5.66 -5.78
C LEU A 208 17.22 -4.40 -5.44
N GLY A 209 17.49 -4.17 -4.15
CA GLY A 209 18.06 -2.93 -3.65
C GLY A 209 17.03 -1.81 -3.65
N LEU A 210 15.80 -2.10 -3.19
CA LEU A 210 14.75 -1.12 -2.95
C LEU A 210 14.52 -0.95 -1.44
N PRO A 211 14.57 0.28 -0.92
CA PRO A 211 14.24 0.53 0.48
C PRO A 211 12.73 0.35 0.67
N ASN A 212 12.34 -0.36 1.72
CA ASN A 212 11.01 -0.30 2.25
C ASN A 212 10.91 0.93 3.17
N ILE A 213 10.00 1.85 2.86
CA ILE A 213 9.89 3.16 3.51
C ILE A 213 8.64 3.31 4.37
N GLY A 214 7.82 2.28 4.50
CA GLY A 214 6.59 2.32 5.30
C GLY A 214 5.63 1.19 4.92
N GLY A 215 4.44 1.22 5.50
CA GLY A 215 3.47 0.14 5.39
C GLY A 215 2.62 0.08 6.65
N GLU A 216 1.87 -1.00 6.79
CA GLU A 216 1.01 -1.22 7.96
C GLU A 216 1.05 -2.68 8.38
N VAL A 217 0.87 -2.97 9.67
CA VAL A 217 0.68 -4.34 10.15
C VAL A 217 -0.46 -4.34 11.15
N VAL A 218 -1.58 -4.95 10.77
CA VAL A 218 -2.77 -5.03 11.63
C VAL A 218 -3.21 -6.48 11.79
N PHE A 219 -3.65 -6.82 12.99
CA PHE A 219 -4.14 -8.12 13.42
C PHE A 219 -5.63 -8.01 13.74
N ASP A 220 -6.42 -8.87 13.11
CA ASP A 220 -7.84 -9.03 13.42
C ASP A 220 -8.30 -10.46 13.08
N PRO A 221 -9.08 -11.13 13.95
CA PRO A 221 -9.58 -12.48 13.68
C PRO A 221 -10.31 -12.64 12.33
N CYS A 222 -10.90 -11.58 11.77
CA CYS A 222 -11.60 -11.67 10.48
C CYS A 222 -10.67 -12.04 9.30
N TYR A 223 -9.36 -11.80 9.41
CA TYR A 223 -8.38 -12.13 8.37
C TYR A 223 -7.76 -13.52 8.54
N GLN A 224 -8.20 -14.34 9.50
CA GLN A 224 -7.53 -15.61 9.83
C GLN A 224 -7.44 -16.59 8.64
N GLY A 225 -8.49 -16.65 7.81
CA GLY A 225 -8.52 -17.50 6.61
C GLY A 225 -8.14 -16.78 5.31
N ASN A 226 -7.98 -15.45 5.35
CA ASN A 226 -7.70 -14.59 4.20
C ASN A 226 -6.82 -13.41 4.66
N PRO A 227 -5.52 -13.63 4.90
CA PRO A 227 -4.58 -12.54 5.15
C PRO A 227 -4.51 -11.63 3.93
N LEU A 228 -4.28 -10.34 4.16
CA LEU A 228 -4.07 -9.37 3.09
C LEU A 228 -2.60 -9.02 3.02
N VAL A 229 -2.02 -9.22 1.83
CA VAL A 229 -0.62 -8.93 1.54
C VAL A 229 -0.62 -8.01 0.35
N ASN A 230 -0.53 -6.72 0.64
CA ASN A 230 -0.53 -5.69 -0.36
C ASN A 230 0.89 -5.16 -0.52
N ALA A 231 1.26 -4.81 -1.74
CA ALA A 231 2.58 -4.27 -2.05
C ALA A 231 2.41 -3.01 -2.88
N LEU A 232 3.06 -1.93 -2.45
CA LEU A 232 3.15 -0.69 -3.17
C LEU A 232 4.57 -0.51 -3.68
N CYS A 233 4.72 0.03 -4.90
CA CYS A 233 6.00 0.51 -5.40
C CYS A 233 5.91 1.97 -5.86
N LEU A 234 6.99 2.71 -5.63
CA LEU A 234 7.22 4.07 -6.07
C LEU A 234 8.34 4.09 -7.12
N GLY A 235 8.11 4.73 -8.26
CA GLY A 235 9.11 4.94 -9.30
C GLY A 235 9.24 6.39 -9.74
N VAL A 236 10.43 6.77 -10.19
CA VAL A 236 10.76 8.12 -10.68
C VAL A 236 11.18 8.04 -12.15
N LEU A 237 10.71 9.00 -12.94
CA LEU A 237 11.08 9.14 -14.36
C LEU A 237 11.19 10.62 -14.78
N PRO A 238 12.05 10.92 -15.77
CA PRO A 238 11.91 12.14 -16.55
C PRO A 238 10.55 12.20 -17.24
N VAL A 239 9.96 13.39 -17.35
CA VAL A 239 8.63 13.58 -17.96
C VAL A 239 8.59 13.09 -19.41
N ASP A 240 9.68 13.25 -20.16
CA ASP A 240 9.81 12.84 -21.56
C ASP A 240 10.08 11.34 -21.74
N ARG A 241 10.38 10.59 -20.67
CA ARG A 241 10.62 9.14 -20.71
C ARG A 241 9.34 8.31 -20.58
N LEU A 242 8.17 8.93 -20.37
CA LEU A 242 6.91 8.19 -20.21
C LEU A 242 6.69 7.20 -21.35
N GLN A 243 6.62 5.91 -21.01
CA GLN A 243 6.42 4.83 -21.98
C GLN A 243 4.93 4.56 -22.18
N LYS A 244 4.59 4.06 -23.37
CA LYS A 244 3.26 3.57 -23.71
C LYS A 244 3.26 2.05 -23.82
N LYS A 245 2.13 1.42 -23.57
CA LYS A 245 1.94 -0.03 -23.80
C LYS A 245 1.50 -0.41 -25.21
N GLU A 246 1.06 0.54 -26.02
CA GLU A 246 0.47 0.28 -27.34
C GLU A 246 1.42 -0.45 -28.31
N ALA A 247 0.97 -1.55 -28.91
CA ALA A 247 1.67 -2.22 -30.00
C ALA A 247 1.41 -1.55 -31.36
N ALA A 248 1.82 -0.29 -31.47
CA ALA A 248 1.71 0.48 -32.70
C ALA A 248 2.80 0.09 -33.72
N GLY A 249 2.53 0.38 -35.00
CA GLY A 249 3.48 0.19 -36.11
C GLY A 249 3.51 -1.25 -36.64
N PRO A 250 2.65 -1.58 -37.62
CA PRO A 250 2.72 -2.87 -38.32
C PRO A 250 4.12 -3.16 -38.87
N GLY A 251 4.58 -4.40 -38.66
CA GLY A 251 5.94 -4.83 -38.99
C GLY A 251 6.95 -4.68 -37.84
N ASN A 252 6.58 -4.02 -36.73
CA ASN A 252 7.40 -4.02 -35.52
C ASN A 252 7.50 -5.44 -34.95
N VAL A 253 8.66 -5.74 -34.37
CA VAL A 253 9.01 -7.04 -33.82
C VAL A 253 8.54 -7.13 -32.38
N VAL A 254 7.88 -8.23 -32.03
CA VAL A 254 7.47 -8.55 -30.67
C VAL A 254 8.58 -9.38 -30.03
N VAL A 255 9.18 -8.86 -28.96
CA VAL A 255 10.32 -9.46 -28.25
C VAL A 255 9.91 -9.80 -26.83
N LEU A 256 10.15 -11.04 -26.42
CA LEU A 256 10.03 -11.45 -25.01
C LEU A 256 11.41 -11.34 -24.36
N MET A 257 11.50 -10.55 -23.29
CA MET A 257 12.72 -10.32 -22.52
C MET A 257 12.56 -10.80 -21.08
N GLY A 258 13.57 -11.45 -20.50
CA GLY A 258 13.55 -11.92 -19.11
C GLY A 258 13.68 -13.43 -18.95
N ALA A 259 13.08 -13.98 -17.90
CA ALA A 259 13.20 -15.39 -17.54
C ALA A 259 12.54 -16.36 -18.56
N LYS A 260 12.91 -17.64 -18.47
CA LYS A 260 12.28 -18.70 -19.27
C LYS A 260 10.89 -19.05 -18.75
N THR A 261 9.97 -19.35 -19.65
CA THR A 261 8.58 -19.71 -19.36
C THR A 261 8.49 -21.15 -18.84
N GLY A 262 7.91 -21.35 -17.67
CA GLY A 262 7.67 -22.65 -17.02
C GLY A 262 6.20 -22.83 -16.63
N ARG A 263 5.86 -23.96 -15.99
CA ARG A 263 4.50 -24.25 -15.50
C ARG A 263 4.17 -23.54 -14.18
N ASP A 264 4.45 -22.24 -14.12
CA ASP A 264 4.25 -21.42 -12.92
C ASP A 264 2.87 -20.74 -12.97
N GLY A 265 2.11 -20.80 -11.88
CA GLY A 265 0.88 -20.02 -11.73
C GLY A 265 -0.25 -20.32 -12.72
N ILE A 266 -0.21 -21.43 -13.46
CA ILE A 266 -1.28 -21.75 -14.42
C ILE A 266 -2.62 -21.92 -13.69
N GLY A 267 -3.56 -21.02 -13.96
CA GLY A 267 -4.86 -20.96 -13.28
C GLY A 267 -4.88 -20.14 -11.98
N GLY A 268 -3.79 -19.46 -11.63
CA GLY A 268 -3.70 -18.60 -10.44
C GLY A 268 -4.76 -17.51 -10.45
N VAL A 269 -4.86 -16.78 -11.56
CA VAL A 269 -5.82 -15.68 -11.74
C VAL A 269 -7.28 -16.14 -11.86
N SER A 270 -7.55 -17.18 -12.68
CA SER A 270 -8.93 -17.62 -12.97
C SER A 270 -9.52 -18.57 -11.93
N VAL A 271 -8.71 -19.35 -11.21
CA VAL A 271 -9.18 -20.39 -10.27
C VAL A 271 -8.80 -20.09 -8.82
N LEU A 272 -7.63 -19.49 -8.54
CA LEU A 272 -7.24 -19.20 -7.15
C LEU A 272 -7.74 -17.83 -6.69
N ALA A 273 -7.48 -16.77 -7.46
CA ALA A 273 -7.82 -15.39 -7.09
C ALA A 273 -9.28 -15.00 -7.36
N SER A 274 -10.01 -15.82 -8.13
CA SER A 274 -11.42 -15.57 -8.51
C SER A 274 -12.41 -16.54 -7.85
N ALA A 275 -11.97 -17.29 -6.83
CA ALA A 275 -12.81 -18.24 -6.10
C ALA A 275 -12.54 -18.20 -4.59
N THR A 276 -13.50 -18.69 -3.81
CA THR A 276 -13.43 -18.72 -2.34
C THR A 276 -12.72 -19.97 -1.83
N PHE A 277 -12.03 -19.88 -0.69
CA PHE A 277 -11.35 -21.04 -0.11
C PHE A 277 -12.32 -22.05 0.53
N ASP A 278 -12.01 -23.34 0.39
CA ASP A 278 -12.65 -24.52 1.00
C ASP A 278 -11.65 -25.34 1.87
N GLU A 279 -12.13 -26.35 2.62
CA GLU A 279 -11.34 -27.18 3.56
C GLU A 279 -10.23 -28.05 2.91
N GLY A 280 -9.91 -27.87 1.63
CA GLY A 280 -8.90 -28.65 0.87
C GLY A 280 -7.83 -27.83 0.14
N SER A 281 -7.76 -26.53 0.38
CA SER A 281 -6.91 -25.57 -0.37
C SER A 281 -5.39 -25.85 -0.31
N GLU A 282 -4.90 -26.63 0.66
CA GLU A 282 -3.50 -27.05 0.76
C GLU A 282 -2.99 -27.83 -0.46
N GLN A 283 -3.90 -28.48 -1.22
CA GLN A 283 -3.55 -29.25 -2.41
C GLN A 283 -3.10 -28.36 -3.60
N ARG A 284 -3.26 -27.03 -3.50
CA ARG A 284 -2.95 -26.08 -4.57
C ARG A 284 -1.54 -25.48 -4.50
N ARG A 285 -0.71 -25.86 -3.51
CA ARG A 285 0.70 -25.41 -3.37
C ARG A 285 1.59 -25.52 -4.62
N PRO A 286 1.47 -26.55 -5.49
CA PRO A 286 2.31 -26.66 -6.69
C PRO A 286 2.09 -25.54 -7.73
N SER A 287 1.05 -24.72 -7.56
CA SER A 287 0.71 -23.62 -8.47
C SER A 287 1.30 -22.27 -8.05
N VAL A 288 1.97 -22.17 -6.90
CA VAL A 288 2.53 -20.89 -6.44
C VAL A 288 3.84 -20.58 -7.17
N GLN A 289 3.91 -19.38 -7.73
CA GLN A 289 5.03 -18.85 -8.49
C GLN A 289 6.27 -18.73 -7.60
N VAL A 290 7.47 -18.81 -8.16
CA VAL A 290 8.72 -18.51 -7.46
C VAL A 290 9.40 -17.35 -8.17
N GLY A 291 9.68 -16.28 -7.43
CA GLY A 291 10.36 -15.11 -7.96
C GLY A 291 11.89 -15.22 -7.88
N ASP A 292 12.57 -14.62 -8.85
CA ASP A 292 14.03 -14.43 -8.89
C ASP A 292 14.39 -12.93 -8.91
N PRO A 293 14.55 -12.29 -7.74
CA PRO A 293 14.84 -10.87 -7.66
C PRO A 293 16.18 -10.49 -8.30
N PHE A 294 17.12 -11.43 -8.47
CA PHE A 294 18.39 -11.14 -9.12
C PHE A 294 18.21 -10.96 -10.63
N THR A 295 17.40 -11.81 -11.25
CA THR A 295 17.04 -11.66 -12.66
C THR A 295 16.23 -10.37 -12.85
N GLU A 296 15.29 -10.06 -11.95
CA GLU A 296 14.52 -8.82 -12.04
C GLU A 296 15.40 -7.56 -11.92
N LYS A 297 16.42 -7.57 -11.06
CA LYS A 297 17.37 -6.46 -10.99
C LYS A 297 18.09 -6.22 -12.32
N LEU A 298 18.54 -7.28 -13.00
CA LEU A 298 19.16 -7.18 -14.32
C LEU A 298 18.16 -6.69 -15.38
N LEU A 299 16.91 -7.14 -15.29
CA LEU A 299 15.81 -6.72 -16.16
C LEU A 299 15.52 -5.21 -16.01
N ILE A 300 15.50 -4.69 -14.77
CA ILE A 300 15.34 -3.25 -14.50
C ILE A 300 16.43 -2.44 -15.20
N GLU A 301 17.71 -2.79 -15.00
CA GLU A 301 18.80 -2.01 -15.60
C GLU A 301 18.81 -2.12 -17.14
N ALA A 302 18.46 -3.29 -17.69
CA ALA A 302 18.30 -3.46 -19.13
C ALA A 302 17.19 -2.57 -19.69
N CYS A 303 15.99 -2.59 -19.09
CA CYS A 303 14.86 -1.75 -19.52
C CYS A 303 15.21 -0.26 -19.47
N LEU A 304 15.83 0.22 -18.39
CA LEU A 304 16.17 1.63 -18.25
C LEU A 304 17.20 2.08 -19.31
N GLU A 305 18.18 1.24 -19.64
CA GLU A 305 19.10 1.54 -20.76
C GLU A 305 18.41 1.53 -22.12
N LEU A 306 17.42 0.64 -22.33
CA LEU A 306 16.61 0.63 -23.55
C LEU A 306 15.78 1.92 -23.69
N TYR A 307 15.23 2.45 -22.59
CA TYR A 307 14.47 3.70 -22.60
C TYR A 307 15.37 4.90 -22.88
N ASP A 308 16.52 4.99 -22.22
CA ASP A 308 17.48 6.08 -22.42
C ASP A 308 18.04 6.12 -23.85
N ALA A 309 18.13 4.96 -24.50
CA ALA A 309 18.52 4.85 -25.91
C ALA A 309 17.34 4.92 -26.90
N GLU A 310 16.12 5.16 -26.42
CA GLU A 310 14.88 5.23 -27.20
C GLU A 310 14.68 4.01 -28.12
N LEU A 311 14.99 2.81 -27.64
CA LEU A 311 15.03 1.60 -28.47
C LEU A 311 13.68 0.87 -28.59
N VAL A 312 12.71 1.22 -27.75
CA VAL A 312 11.43 0.52 -27.61
C VAL A 312 10.29 1.42 -28.09
N VAL A 313 9.31 0.85 -28.78
CA VAL A 313 8.09 1.53 -29.24
C VAL A 313 6.97 1.39 -28.22
N GLY A 314 6.86 0.22 -27.59
CA GLY A 314 5.94 -0.05 -26.51
C GLY A 314 6.44 -1.19 -25.63
N ILE A 315 6.05 -1.18 -24.36
CA ILE A 315 6.45 -2.19 -23.39
C ILE A 315 5.27 -2.58 -22.50
N GLN A 316 5.21 -3.86 -22.13
CA GLN A 316 4.26 -4.38 -21.15
C GLN A 316 4.96 -5.37 -20.22
N ASP A 317 4.59 -5.36 -18.95
CA ASP A 317 4.99 -6.41 -18.02
C ASP A 317 4.26 -7.72 -18.31
N LEU A 318 4.77 -8.83 -17.76
CA LEU A 318 4.05 -10.09 -17.72
C LEU A 318 3.77 -10.43 -16.24
N GLY A 319 2.62 -10.01 -15.74
CA GLY A 319 2.08 -10.38 -14.43
C GLY A 319 1.09 -11.54 -14.50
N GLY A 320 -0.06 -11.38 -13.84
CA GLY A 320 -1.19 -12.29 -13.95
C GLY A 320 -1.58 -12.52 -15.41
N ALA A 321 -1.97 -13.76 -15.76
CA ALA A 321 -2.26 -14.18 -17.15
C ALA A 321 -1.08 -14.23 -18.15
N GLY A 322 0.13 -13.79 -17.75
CA GLY A 322 1.35 -13.96 -18.54
C GLY A 322 1.28 -13.43 -19.98
N LEU A 323 1.69 -14.26 -20.95
CA LEU A 323 1.70 -13.88 -22.37
C LEU A 323 0.30 -13.58 -22.90
N THR A 324 -0.74 -14.21 -22.35
CA THR A 324 -2.12 -13.96 -22.78
C THR A 324 -2.48 -12.49 -22.59
N CYS A 325 -2.28 -11.95 -21.39
CA CYS A 325 -2.58 -10.55 -21.10
C CYS A 325 -1.69 -9.63 -21.92
N ALA A 326 -0.37 -9.81 -21.84
CA ALA A 326 0.58 -8.91 -22.47
C ALA A 326 0.38 -8.79 -24.00
N LEU A 327 0.15 -9.90 -24.71
CA LEU A 327 -0.08 -9.87 -26.17
C LEU A 327 -1.43 -9.23 -26.52
N THR A 328 -2.46 -9.51 -25.72
CA THR A 328 -3.82 -9.09 -26.03
C THR A 328 -4.03 -7.61 -25.73
N GLU A 329 -3.63 -7.13 -24.55
CA GLU A 329 -3.82 -5.74 -24.14
C GLU A 329 -3.04 -4.78 -25.05
N THR A 330 -1.79 -5.12 -25.36
CA THR A 330 -0.94 -4.27 -26.21
C THR A 330 -1.46 -4.17 -27.64
N ALA A 331 -1.97 -5.28 -28.21
CA ALA A 331 -2.60 -5.30 -29.53
C ALA A 331 -3.95 -4.57 -29.54
N ALA A 332 -4.81 -4.79 -28.53
CA ALA A 332 -6.12 -4.15 -28.41
C ALA A 332 -5.98 -2.63 -28.27
N ALA A 333 -5.06 -2.15 -27.43
CA ALA A 333 -4.83 -0.72 -27.21
C ALA A 333 -4.45 0.04 -28.49
N ALA A 334 -3.76 -0.60 -29.43
CA ALA A 334 -3.36 -0.01 -30.71
C ALA A 334 -4.35 -0.28 -31.86
N GLY A 335 -5.38 -1.11 -31.64
CA GLY A 335 -6.26 -1.61 -32.71
C GLY A 335 -5.55 -2.49 -33.75
N THR A 336 -4.32 -2.94 -33.45
CA THR A 336 -3.48 -3.77 -34.32
C THR A 336 -3.70 -5.26 -34.05
N GLY A 337 -3.05 -6.10 -34.85
CA GLY A 337 -2.98 -7.54 -34.59
C GLY A 337 -1.55 -7.95 -34.25
N MET A 338 -1.35 -9.23 -33.96
CA MET A 338 -0.02 -9.81 -33.81
C MET A 338 0.01 -11.21 -34.41
N ARG A 339 1.16 -11.57 -34.98
CA ARG A 339 1.50 -12.95 -35.30
C ARG A 339 2.60 -13.41 -34.36
N VAL A 340 2.34 -14.46 -33.59
CA VAL A 340 3.25 -14.97 -32.56
C VAL A 340 3.57 -16.45 -32.80
N TRP A 341 4.83 -16.82 -32.63
CA TRP A 341 5.35 -18.16 -32.81
C TRP A 341 5.76 -18.76 -31.46
N LEU A 342 4.93 -19.66 -30.91
CA LEU A 342 5.18 -20.23 -29.59
C LEU A 342 6.46 -21.06 -29.54
N GLU A 343 6.91 -21.66 -30.64
CA GLU A 343 8.18 -22.40 -30.71
C GLU A 343 9.42 -21.52 -30.48
N ARG A 344 9.26 -20.19 -30.53
CA ARG A 344 10.32 -19.22 -30.23
C ARG A 344 10.31 -18.77 -28.77
N VAL A 345 9.26 -19.06 -28.02
CA VAL A 345 9.19 -18.71 -26.59
C VAL A 345 10.22 -19.56 -25.84
N PRO A 346 11.15 -18.96 -25.08
CA PRO A 346 12.10 -19.73 -24.29
C PRO A 346 11.41 -20.49 -23.17
N LEU A 347 11.50 -21.82 -23.18
CA LEU A 347 10.86 -22.69 -22.20
C LEU A 347 11.87 -23.21 -21.17
N ARG A 348 11.44 -23.29 -19.91
CA ARG A 348 12.13 -24.03 -18.84
C ARG A 348 11.83 -25.53 -18.97
N GLU A 349 10.61 -25.86 -19.41
CA GLU A 349 10.13 -27.21 -19.64
C GLU A 349 9.76 -27.41 -21.13
N PRO A 350 10.51 -28.23 -21.89
CA PRO A 350 10.24 -28.42 -23.33
C PRO A 350 8.91 -29.11 -23.65
N SER A 351 8.26 -29.74 -22.67
CA SER A 351 7.00 -30.47 -22.81
C SER A 351 5.76 -29.63 -22.53
N MET A 352 5.90 -28.30 -22.41
CA MET A 352 4.74 -27.43 -22.25
C MET A 352 3.89 -27.40 -23.53
N GLU A 353 2.58 -27.47 -23.34
CA GLU A 353 1.57 -27.36 -24.39
C GLU A 353 1.23 -25.88 -24.65
N PRO A 354 0.66 -25.54 -25.83
CA PRO A 354 0.40 -24.14 -26.21
C PRO A 354 -0.38 -23.32 -25.18
N HIS A 355 -1.44 -23.90 -24.60
CA HIS A 355 -2.26 -23.22 -23.59
C HIS A 355 -1.49 -22.96 -22.29
N GLU A 356 -0.53 -23.82 -21.94
CA GLU A 356 0.31 -23.68 -20.74
C GLU A 356 1.37 -22.60 -20.93
N ILE A 357 1.93 -22.47 -22.15
CA ILE A 357 2.87 -21.39 -22.49
C ILE A 357 2.17 -20.03 -22.41
N LEU A 358 0.93 -19.95 -22.91
CA LEU A 358 0.13 -18.72 -22.93
C LEU A 358 -0.37 -18.32 -21.53
N ALA A 359 -0.75 -19.30 -20.70
CA ALA A 359 -1.28 -19.09 -19.36
C ALA A 359 -0.21 -19.01 -18.26
N SER A 360 1.06 -19.28 -18.58
CA SER A 360 2.15 -19.28 -17.62
C SER A 360 2.37 -17.90 -17.02
N GLU A 361 2.37 -17.84 -15.69
CA GLU A 361 2.64 -16.66 -14.88
C GLU A 361 4.08 -16.67 -14.33
N SER A 362 5.02 -17.28 -15.07
CA SER A 362 6.45 -17.19 -14.75
C SER A 362 6.87 -15.72 -14.58
N GLN A 363 7.63 -15.45 -13.53
CA GLN A 363 8.01 -14.11 -13.12
C GLN A 363 9.15 -13.54 -13.97
N GLU A 364 9.49 -12.26 -13.72
CA GLU A 364 10.63 -11.55 -14.33
C GLU A 364 10.65 -11.55 -15.86
N ARG A 365 9.52 -11.20 -16.50
CA ARG A 365 9.39 -11.10 -17.96
C ARG A 365 8.76 -9.78 -18.38
N MET A 366 9.22 -9.24 -19.51
CA MET A 366 8.65 -8.08 -20.21
C MET A 366 8.40 -8.41 -21.68
N LEU A 367 7.34 -7.83 -22.25
CA LEU A 367 7.04 -7.83 -23.68
C LEU A 367 7.46 -6.49 -24.27
N LEU A 368 8.30 -6.49 -25.29
CA LEU A 368 8.75 -5.29 -25.99
C LEU A 368 8.22 -5.29 -27.43
N VAL A 369 7.81 -4.11 -27.90
CA VAL A 369 7.54 -3.82 -29.31
C VAL A 369 8.68 -2.98 -29.85
N VAL A 370 9.38 -3.49 -30.85
CA VAL A 370 10.68 -2.96 -31.31
C VAL A 370 10.67 -2.74 -32.82
N ALA A 371 11.15 -1.58 -33.28
CA ALA A 371 11.32 -1.34 -34.71
C ALA A 371 12.38 -2.29 -35.30
N PRO A 372 12.19 -2.86 -36.51
CA PRO A 372 13.09 -3.87 -37.06
C PRO A 372 14.55 -3.43 -37.16
N ASP A 373 14.81 -2.15 -37.44
CA ASP A 373 16.13 -1.55 -37.52
C ASP A 373 16.81 -1.35 -36.16
N LYS A 374 16.04 -1.39 -35.07
CA LYS A 374 16.51 -1.28 -33.67
C LYS A 374 16.70 -2.64 -32.99
N LEU A 375 16.22 -3.73 -33.57
CA LEU A 375 16.23 -5.07 -32.95
C LEU A 375 17.63 -5.51 -32.50
N ASP A 376 18.64 -5.36 -33.35
CA ASP A 376 20.02 -5.76 -33.01
C ASP A 376 20.57 -4.99 -31.81
N ALA A 377 20.20 -3.71 -31.66
CA ALA A 377 20.60 -2.89 -30.52
C ALA A 377 19.90 -3.34 -29.23
N VAL A 378 18.62 -3.71 -29.31
CA VAL A 378 17.87 -4.27 -28.16
C VAL A 378 18.50 -5.59 -27.70
N LEU A 379 18.75 -6.52 -28.63
CA LEU A 379 19.34 -7.83 -28.30
C LEU A 379 20.73 -7.69 -27.69
N LYS A 380 21.55 -6.77 -28.21
CA LYS A 380 22.88 -6.48 -27.66
C LYS A 380 22.83 -5.86 -26.27
N THR A 381 21.82 -5.03 -25.99
CA THR A 381 21.61 -4.45 -24.66
C THR A 381 21.21 -5.54 -23.66
N ALA A 382 20.29 -6.44 -24.05
CA ALA A 382 19.91 -7.59 -23.23
C ALA A 382 21.12 -8.51 -22.95
N GLU A 383 21.93 -8.82 -23.97
CA GLU A 383 23.17 -9.60 -23.82
C GLU A 383 24.16 -8.96 -22.84
N LYS A 384 24.36 -7.63 -22.92
CA LYS A 384 25.23 -6.87 -22.00
C LYS A 384 24.84 -7.08 -20.53
N TRP A 385 23.54 -7.07 -20.24
CA TRP A 385 23.00 -7.25 -18.89
C TRP A 385 22.80 -8.72 -18.52
N GLY A 386 23.08 -9.67 -19.42
CA GLY A 386 22.89 -11.10 -19.17
C GLY A 386 21.41 -11.51 -19.14
N VAL A 387 20.52 -10.70 -19.71
CA VAL A 387 19.08 -10.97 -19.79
C VAL A 387 18.76 -11.62 -21.14
N LEU A 388 17.93 -12.66 -21.13
CA LEU A 388 17.49 -13.31 -22.37
C LEU A 388 16.48 -12.41 -23.09
N ALA A 389 16.65 -12.22 -24.40
CA ALA A 389 15.69 -11.54 -25.25
C ALA A 389 15.51 -12.32 -26.56
N THR A 390 14.26 -12.58 -26.93
CA THR A 390 13.92 -13.41 -28.10
C THR A 390 12.80 -12.78 -28.91
N ALA A 391 13.00 -12.64 -30.22
CA ALA A 391 11.94 -12.23 -31.15
C ALA A 391 10.91 -13.37 -31.31
N ILE A 392 9.73 -13.20 -30.73
CA ILE A 392 8.66 -14.20 -30.70
C ILE A 392 7.52 -13.91 -31.66
N GLY A 393 7.45 -12.70 -32.23
CA GLY A 393 6.32 -12.29 -33.05
C GLY A 393 6.55 -11.04 -33.87
N GLU A 394 5.51 -10.62 -34.58
CA GLU A 394 5.43 -9.37 -35.35
C GLU A 394 4.05 -8.72 -35.18
N VAL A 395 4.00 -7.39 -35.13
CA VAL A 395 2.75 -6.61 -35.16
C VAL A 395 2.18 -6.65 -36.57
N THR A 396 0.90 -6.98 -36.69
CA THR A 396 0.19 -7.06 -37.98
C THR A 396 -0.79 -5.89 -38.13
N PRO A 397 -1.06 -5.44 -39.36
CA PRO A 397 -1.99 -4.34 -39.57
C PRO A 397 -3.44 -4.75 -39.26
N PRO A 398 -4.33 -3.78 -39.01
CA PRO A 398 -5.77 -4.01 -39.04
C PRO A 398 -6.22 -4.64 -40.35
N ALA A 399 -7.39 -5.27 -40.34
CA ALA A 399 -7.94 -5.87 -41.54
C ALA A 399 -8.25 -4.80 -42.61
N PRO A 400 -8.14 -5.13 -43.92
CA PRO A 400 -8.36 -4.16 -45.00
C PRO A 400 -9.77 -3.54 -45.05
N ASP A 401 -10.74 -4.18 -44.40
CA ASP A 401 -12.13 -3.73 -44.28
C ASP A 401 -12.38 -2.81 -43.07
N GLY A 402 -11.32 -2.43 -42.35
CA GLY A 402 -11.38 -1.53 -41.20
C GLY A 402 -11.64 -2.22 -39.87
N GLN A 403 -11.73 -3.56 -39.83
CA GLN A 403 -11.81 -4.30 -38.57
C GLN A 403 -10.45 -4.28 -37.84
N PRO A 404 -10.45 -4.36 -36.50
CA PRO A 404 -9.21 -4.52 -35.72
C PRO A 404 -8.36 -5.68 -36.23
N GLY A 405 -7.05 -5.59 -36.01
CA GLY A 405 -6.15 -6.69 -36.35
C GLY A 405 -6.46 -7.96 -35.55
N ARG A 406 -5.87 -9.08 -35.96
CA ARG A 406 -6.09 -10.38 -35.32
C ARG A 406 -4.87 -10.85 -34.56
N LEU A 407 -5.09 -11.47 -33.40
CA LEU A 407 -4.08 -12.18 -32.65
C LEU A 407 -4.00 -13.62 -33.19
N LEU A 408 -2.97 -13.89 -33.99
CA LEU A 408 -2.69 -15.16 -34.62
C LEU A 408 -1.49 -15.81 -33.94
N ILE A 409 -1.72 -16.90 -33.20
CA ILE A 409 -0.65 -17.62 -32.50
C ILE A 409 -0.50 -19.00 -33.11
N THR A 410 0.73 -19.33 -33.50
CA THR A 410 1.07 -20.62 -34.09
C THR A 410 1.96 -21.46 -33.19
N TRP A 411 1.81 -22.78 -33.30
CA TRP A 411 2.68 -23.78 -32.70
C TRP A 411 2.96 -24.88 -33.73
N ARG A 412 4.24 -25.10 -34.06
CA ARG A 412 4.66 -26.13 -35.04
C ARG A 412 3.90 -26.01 -36.37
N ASP A 413 3.88 -24.80 -36.92
CA ASP A 413 3.19 -24.43 -38.16
C ASP A 413 1.65 -24.60 -38.14
N GLN A 414 1.04 -24.83 -36.98
CA GLN A 414 -0.41 -24.91 -36.81
C GLN A 414 -0.95 -23.68 -36.09
N VAL A 415 -2.09 -23.14 -36.54
CA VAL A 415 -2.78 -22.04 -35.86
C VAL A 415 -3.54 -22.59 -34.65
N VAL A 416 -3.15 -22.17 -33.46
CA VAL A 416 -3.74 -22.58 -32.18
C VAL A 416 -4.59 -21.49 -31.54
N VAL A 417 -4.36 -20.23 -31.93
CA VAL A 417 -5.19 -19.09 -31.54
C VAL A 417 -5.43 -18.22 -32.76
N ASP A 418 -6.69 -17.88 -32.99
CA ASP A 418 -7.13 -16.88 -33.93
C ASP A 418 -8.30 -16.11 -33.31
N VAL A 419 -8.00 -15.00 -32.64
CA VAL A 419 -8.97 -14.19 -31.88
C VAL A 419 -8.85 -12.69 -32.24
N PRO A 420 -9.95 -11.91 -32.19
CA PRO A 420 -9.84 -10.46 -32.12
C PRO A 420 -9.26 -10.08 -30.74
N PRO A 421 -8.18 -9.28 -30.63
CA PRO A 421 -7.63 -8.89 -29.33
C PRO A 421 -8.67 -8.21 -28.43
N GLY A 422 -9.46 -7.29 -28.99
CA GLY A 422 -10.50 -6.56 -28.24
C GLY A 422 -11.58 -7.47 -27.64
N SER A 423 -11.83 -8.67 -28.17
CA SER A 423 -12.86 -9.54 -27.59
C SER A 423 -12.44 -10.20 -26.27
N LEU A 424 -11.13 -10.27 -26.01
CA LEU A 424 -10.58 -10.74 -24.74
C LEU A 424 -10.55 -9.63 -23.68
N VAL A 425 -10.36 -8.36 -24.07
CA VAL A 425 -10.18 -7.21 -23.15
C VAL A 425 -11.46 -6.37 -23.00
N ASP A 426 -12.01 -5.92 -24.12
CA ASP A 426 -13.11 -4.94 -24.17
C ASP A 426 -14.48 -5.61 -24.06
N ASP A 427 -14.63 -6.78 -24.70
CA ASP A 427 -15.89 -7.52 -24.72
C ASP A 427 -16.09 -8.40 -23.48
N GLY A 428 -15.23 -8.31 -22.46
CA GLY A 428 -15.42 -9.01 -21.20
C GLY A 428 -16.82 -8.78 -20.59
N PRO A 429 -17.35 -9.73 -19.81
CA PRO A 429 -18.61 -9.54 -19.10
C PRO A 429 -18.53 -8.35 -18.15
N VAL A 430 -19.62 -7.61 -18.02
CA VAL A 430 -19.76 -6.54 -17.03
C VAL A 430 -21.08 -6.75 -16.29
N TYR A 431 -20.98 -6.99 -14.99
CA TYR A 431 -22.12 -7.31 -14.15
C TYR A 431 -22.57 -6.10 -13.33
N ALA A 432 -23.88 -5.83 -13.38
CA ALA A 432 -24.55 -5.06 -12.35
C ALA A 432 -25.03 -6.06 -11.28
N ARG A 433 -24.15 -6.42 -10.35
CA ARG A 433 -24.45 -7.38 -9.28
C ARG A 433 -25.56 -6.83 -8.38
N PRO A 434 -26.46 -7.68 -7.84
CA PRO A 434 -27.41 -7.25 -6.82
C PRO A 434 -26.69 -6.66 -5.60
N MET A 435 -27.22 -5.58 -5.05
CA MET A 435 -26.71 -4.95 -3.83
C MET A 435 -27.83 -4.88 -2.79
N ARG A 436 -27.51 -5.19 -1.54
CA ARG A 436 -28.42 -5.05 -0.41
C ARG A 436 -27.62 -4.72 0.84
N GLU A 437 -28.01 -3.67 1.55
CA GLU A 437 -27.42 -3.34 2.85
C GLU A 437 -27.42 -4.56 3.80
N PRO A 438 -26.31 -4.85 4.50
CA PRO A 438 -26.24 -5.96 5.45
C PRO A 438 -27.31 -5.85 6.54
N ALA A 439 -28.04 -6.93 6.78
CA ALA A 439 -29.20 -6.93 7.67
C ALA A 439 -28.85 -6.66 9.15
N ASP A 440 -27.61 -6.91 9.53
CA ASP A 440 -27.08 -6.73 10.87
C ASP A 440 -26.47 -5.33 11.12
N LEU A 441 -26.28 -4.52 10.06
CA LEU A 441 -25.60 -3.22 10.16
C LEU A 441 -26.25 -2.29 11.19
N ILE A 442 -27.57 -2.23 11.22
CA ILE A 442 -28.29 -1.36 12.16
C ILE A 442 -28.12 -1.79 13.63
N LEU A 443 -28.02 -3.09 13.89
CA LEU A 443 -27.77 -3.59 15.24
C LEU A 443 -26.32 -3.36 15.64
N LEU A 444 -25.40 -3.57 14.71
CA LEU A 444 -23.98 -3.30 14.90
C LEU A 444 -23.74 -1.81 15.24
N GLN A 445 -24.36 -0.89 14.49
CA GLN A 445 -24.23 0.55 14.72
C GLN A 445 -24.94 1.05 16.00
N ALA A 446 -25.97 0.33 16.46
CA ALA A 446 -26.65 0.66 17.72
C ALA A 446 -25.82 0.28 18.96
N ASP A 447 -24.92 -0.70 18.85
CA ASP A 447 -24.09 -1.19 19.95
C ASP A 447 -22.84 -0.32 20.16
N ARG A 448 -23.05 0.85 20.77
CA ARG A 448 -22.04 1.93 20.86
C ARG A 448 -20.99 1.69 21.94
N ALA A 449 -19.71 1.73 21.54
CA ALA A 449 -18.58 1.65 22.48
C ALA A 449 -18.57 2.80 23.49
N GLU A 450 -19.21 3.93 23.18
CA GLU A 450 -19.33 5.04 24.14
C GLU A 450 -20.12 4.66 25.41
N THR A 451 -20.86 3.56 25.40
CA THR A 451 -21.59 3.07 26.59
C THR A 451 -20.75 2.13 27.47
N LEU A 452 -19.58 1.69 26.99
CA LEU A 452 -18.71 0.76 27.72
C LEU A 452 -18.09 1.43 28.97
N PRO A 453 -17.80 0.65 30.02
CA PRO A 453 -17.13 1.16 31.21
C PRO A 453 -15.76 1.76 30.90
N ARG A 454 -15.55 3.02 31.31
CA ARG A 454 -14.31 3.77 31.06
C ARG A 454 -13.46 3.89 32.32
N PRO A 455 -12.12 3.87 32.19
CA PRO A 455 -11.22 4.33 33.24
C PRO A 455 -11.61 5.74 33.72
N SER A 456 -11.62 5.94 35.03
CA SER A 456 -12.07 7.21 35.65
C SER A 456 -11.18 7.67 36.80
N ASN A 457 -10.04 6.99 37.01
CA ASN A 457 -9.06 7.36 38.01
C ASN A 457 -7.63 7.24 37.45
N PRO A 458 -6.67 7.97 38.04
CA PRO A 458 -5.23 7.93 37.74
C PRO A 458 -4.65 6.54 37.40
N GLU A 459 -4.80 5.56 38.29
CA GLU A 459 -4.18 4.24 38.14
C GLU A 459 -4.79 3.48 36.95
N ALA A 460 -6.12 3.51 36.82
CA ALA A 460 -6.80 2.85 35.71
C ALA A 460 -6.42 3.44 34.34
N LEU A 461 -6.18 4.75 34.26
CA LEU A 461 -5.67 5.41 33.05
C LEU A 461 -4.26 4.93 32.72
N ARG A 462 -3.38 4.90 33.72
CA ARG A 462 -2.00 4.40 33.61
C ARG A 462 -1.97 2.96 33.09
N GLU A 463 -2.76 2.06 33.68
CA GLU A 463 -2.89 0.67 33.25
C GLU A 463 -3.43 0.55 31.82
N THR A 464 -4.36 1.45 31.44
CA THR A 464 -4.92 1.45 30.08
C THR A 464 -3.87 1.83 29.04
N VAL A 465 -3.03 2.84 29.30
CA VAL A 465 -1.88 3.17 28.43
C VAL A 465 -0.99 1.96 28.24
N LEU A 466 -0.52 1.35 29.34
CA LEU A 466 0.39 0.20 29.29
C LEU A 466 -0.21 -1.01 28.55
N ARG A 467 -1.51 -1.26 28.73
CA ARG A 467 -2.21 -2.34 28.02
C ARG A 467 -2.30 -2.05 26.51
N MET A 468 -2.67 -0.83 26.14
CA MET A 468 -2.87 -0.45 24.74
C MET A 468 -1.56 -0.47 23.96
N ILE A 469 -0.51 0.17 24.46
CA ILE A 469 0.80 0.20 23.76
C ILE A 469 1.43 -1.20 23.65
N ALA A 470 1.02 -2.16 24.48
CA ALA A 470 1.45 -3.56 24.41
C ALA A 470 0.55 -4.43 23.50
N SER A 471 -0.54 -3.89 22.96
CA SER A 471 -1.43 -4.64 22.07
C SER A 471 -0.81 -4.82 20.68
N PRO A 472 -1.10 -5.92 19.95
CA PRO A 472 -0.44 -6.20 18.67
C PRO A 472 -0.55 -5.08 17.61
N ASN A 473 -1.67 -4.35 17.56
CA ASN A 473 -1.90 -3.29 16.59
C ASN A 473 -1.17 -1.98 16.95
N LEU A 474 -0.99 -1.69 18.24
CA LEU A 474 -0.31 -0.46 18.72
C LEU A 474 1.15 -0.68 19.15
N ALA A 475 1.60 -1.93 19.27
CA ALA A 475 2.97 -2.24 19.66
C ALA A 475 3.98 -1.94 18.54
N ASP A 476 5.24 -1.80 18.93
CA ASP A 476 6.37 -1.54 18.05
C ASP A 476 6.47 -2.56 16.91
N LYS A 477 6.63 -2.05 15.69
CA LYS A 477 6.74 -2.87 14.47
C LYS A 477 8.19 -3.17 14.07
N THR A 478 9.18 -2.92 14.94
CA THR A 478 10.60 -3.11 14.60
C THR A 478 10.90 -4.56 14.23
N TRP A 479 10.27 -5.54 14.90
CA TRP A 479 10.46 -6.96 14.56
C TRP A 479 10.16 -7.26 13.09
N VAL A 480 9.17 -6.60 12.48
CA VAL A 480 8.88 -6.73 11.04
C VAL A 480 9.90 -5.93 10.24
N THR A 481 10.02 -4.65 10.56
CA THR A 481 10.68 -3.66 9.71
C THR A 481 12.20 -3.68 9.74
N GLU A 482 12.82 -4.28 10.76
CA GLU A 482 14.27 -4.49 10.83
C GLU A 482 14.79 -5.54 9.84
N GLN A 483 13.88 -6.32 9.26
CA GLN A 483 14.18 -7.32 8.23
C GLN A 483 14.22 -6.70 6.82
N TYR A 484 13.85 -5.42 6.69
CA TYR A 484 13.82 -4.68 5.42
C TYR A 484 14.96 -3.66 5.35
N ASP A 485 15.58 -3.52 4.18
CA ASP A 485 16.45 -2.39 3.90
C ASP A 485 15.61 -1.10 3.85
N ARG A 486 16.20 0.01 4.32
CA ARG A 486 15.58 1.35 4.27
C ARG A 486 16.53 2.46 3.80
N TYR A 487 17.75 2.12 3.39
CA TYR A 487 18.82 3.09 3.10
C TYR A 487 19.45 2.95 1.72
N VAL A 488 19.26 1.83 1.04
CA VAL A 488 19.79 1.59 -0.31
C VAL A 488 19.37 2.73 -1.25
N LEU A 489 20.25 3.07 -2.19
CA LEU A 489 20.22 4.29 -3.02
C LEU A 489 20.51 5.62 -2.27
N GLY A 490 20.54 5.65 -0.94
CA GLY A 490 21.00 6.80 -0.15
C GLY A 490 20.08 8.02 -0.15
N ASN A 491 18.82 7.84 -0.57
CA ASN A 491 17.86 8.93 -0.75
C ASN A 491 16.68 8.91 0.22
N THR A 492 16.56 7.89 1.07
CA THR A 492 15.58 7.86 2.15
C THR A 492 15.88 8.93 3.20
N VAL A 493 14.88 9.74 3.51
CA VAL A 493 14.97 10.85 4.47
C VAL A 493 14.19 10.51 5.73
N LEU A 494 12.96 10.04 5.58
CA LEU A 494 12.12 9.46 6.63
C LEU A 494 11.63 8.09 6.16
N ALA A 495 11.52 7.17 7.10
CA ALA A 495 11.01 5.82 6.91
C ALA A 495 10.47 5.33 8.25
N GLN A 496 9.83 4.17 8.27
CA GLN A 496 9.29 3.54 9.47
C GLN A 496 10.25 3.65 10.69
N PRO A 497 9.73 4.07 11.86
CA PRO A 497 8.32 4.20 12.24
C PRO A 497 7.71 5.61 12.03
N GLU A 498 8.29 6.51 11.23
CA GLU A 498 7.69 7.84 10.98
C GLU A 498 6.31 7.72 10.30
N ASP A 499 5.42 8.72 10.45
CA ASP A 499 4.05 8.70 9.90
C ASP A 499 4.00 8.43 8.39
N SER A 500 5.03 8.87 7.66
CA SER A 500 5.13 8.69 6.22
C SER A 500 6.59 8.52 5.76
N GLY A 501 6.78 7.68 4.75
CA GLY A 501 8.07 7.51 4.09
C GLY A 501 8.39 8.71 3.20
N VAL A 502 9.58 9.30 3.35
CA VAL A 502 10.03 10.46 2.55
C VAL A 502 11.32 10.12 1.81
N ILE A 503 11.32 10.30 0.49
CA ILE A 503 12.49 10.09 -0.38
C ILE A 503 12.83 11.35 -1.15
N ARG A 504 14.12 11.66 -1.22
CA ARG A 504 14.67 12.68 -2.13
C ARG A 504 14.77 12.13 -3.55
N ILE A 505 14.18 12.83 -4.51
CA ILE A 505 14.17 12.41 -5.92
C ILE A 505 15.03 13.29 -6.83
N ASP A 506 15.47 14.46 -6.34
CA ASP A 506 16.45 15.31 -7.01
C ASP A 506 17.47 15.87 -6.01
N GLU A 507 18.73 15.51 -6.16
CA GLU A 507 19.83 15.97 -5.30
C GLU A 507 20.17 17.46 -5.50
N ARG A 508 19.90 18.02 -6.68
CA ARG A 508 20.24 19.41 -7.02
C ARG A 508 19.29 20.40 -6.36
N THR A 509 18.00 20.11 -6.44
CA THR A 509 16.95 20.99 -5.90
C THR A 509 16.57 20.62 -4.47
N GLY A 510 16.83 19.37 -4.05
CA GLY A 510 16.34 18.82 -2.81
C GLY A 510 14.90 18.31 -2.90
N LEU A 511 14.27 18.34 -4.07
CA LEU A 511 12.90 17.87 -4.28
C LEU A 511 12.72 16.44 -3.76
N GLY A 512 11.61 16.19 -3.08
CA GLY A 512 11.26 14.88 -2.59
C GLY A 512 9.77 14.59 -2.61
N VAL A 513 9.45 13.33 -2.33
CA VAL A 513 8.09 12.84 -2.20
C VAL A 513 7.89 12.17 -0.86
N ALA A 514 6.69 12.32 -0.31
CA ALA A 514 6.21 11.63 0.87
C ALA A 514 5.09 10.66 0.47
N LEU A 515 4.98 9.53 1.15
CA LEU A 515 3.97 8.51 0.84
C LEU A 515 3.46 7.86 2.14
N SER A 516 2.15 7.66 2.24
CA SER A 516 1.50 6.88 3.31
C SER A 516 0.50 5.90 2.72
N VAL A 517 0.18 4.84 3.46
CA VAL A 517 -0.84 3.84 3.15
C VAL A 517 -1.64 3.52 4.41
N ASP A 518 -2.97 3.59 4.33
CA ASP A 518 -3.84 3.47 5.50
C ASP A 518 -5.15 2.75 5.12
N GLY A 519 -5.68 1.90 6.03
CA GLY A 519 -6.82 1.03 5.70
C GLY A 519 -7.50 0.35 6.89
N ASN A 520 -8.17 1.11 7.76
CA ASN A 520 -8.86 0.56 8.93
C ASN A 520 -10.15 -0.20 8.56
N GLY A 521 -10.06 -1.53 8.54
CA GLY A 521 -11.20 -2.41 8.19
C GLY A 521 -12.34 -2.41 9.22
N ARG A 522 -12.08 -2.08 10.50
CA ARG A 522 -13.14 -2.00 11.52
C ARG A 522 -14.05 -0.81 11.26
N TYR A 523 -13.49 0.35 10.95
CA TYR A 523 -14.29 1.52 10.59
C TYR A 523 -15.12 1.26 9.34
N ALA A 524 -14.52 0.67 8.30
CA ALA A 524 -15.23 0.33 7.06
C ALA A 524 -16.29 -0.79 7.26
N ARG A 525 -16.13 -1.65 8.28
CA ARG A 525 -17.16 -2.62 8.69
C ARG A 525 -18.37 -1.96 9.36
N LEU A 526 -18.14 -0.91 10.16
CA LEU A 526 -19.19 -0.14 10.85
C LEU A 526 -19.92 0.82 9.89
N ASP A 527 -19.19 1.44 8.97
CA ASP A 527 -19.74 2.26 7.89
C ASP A 527 -18.74 2.28 6.70
N PRO A 528 -19.01 1.57 5.60
CA PRO A 528 -18.05 1.49 4.48
C PRO A 528 -17.81 2.82 3.78
N TYR A 529 -18.80 3.72 3.74
CA TYR A 529 -18.63 5.03 3.12
C TYR A 529 -17.73 5.94 3.96
N HIS A 530 -18.06 6.11 5.25
CA HIS A 530 -17.29 6.97 6.15
C HIS A 530 -15.96 6.33 6.55
N GLY A 531 -15.91 5.01 6.73
CA GLY A 531 -14.67 4.27 7.00
C GLY A 531 -13.65 4.41 5.88
N THR A 532 -14.08 4.43 4.61
CA THR A 532 -13.17 4.70 3.49
C THR A 532 -12.69 6.15 3.46
N LYS A 533 -13.56 7.12 3.80
CA LYS A 533 -13.15 8.52 3.95
C LYS A 533 -12.15 8.71 5.10
N LEU A 534 -12.28 7.96 6.19
CA LEU A 534 -11.31 7.95 7.29
C LEU A 534 -9.94 7.43 6.83
N ALA A 535 -9.90 6.30 6.11
CA ALA A 535 -8.65 5.77 5.55
C ALA A 535 -7.97 6.79 4.60
N LEU A 536 -8.76 7.48 3.77
CA LEU A 536 -8.23 8.57 2.93
C LEU A 536 -7.68 9.74 3.77
N ALA A 537 -8.42 10.15 4.81
CA ALA A 537 -8.03 11.27 5.65
C ALA A 537 -6.76 10.98 6.47
N GLU A 538 -6.64 9.77 7.00
CA GLU A 538 -5.46 9.31 7.72
C GLU A 538 -4.22 9.31 6.82
N ALA A 539 -4.28 8.68 5.65
CA ALA A 539 -3.18 8.71 4.68
C ALA A 539 -2.83 10.12 4.21
N TYR A 540 -3.83 10.98 4.01
CA TYR A 540 -3.63 12.38 3.67
C TYR A 540 -2.90 13.13 4.78
N ARG A 541 -3.29 12.91 6.03
CA ARG A 541 -2.73 13.56 7.21
C ARG A 541 -1.33 13.04 7.53
N ASN A 542 -1.07 11.74 7.42
CA ASN A 542 0.25 11.13 7.58
C ASN A 542 1.28 11.70 6.61
N VAL A 543 0.87 11.94 5.35
CA VAL A 543 1.69 12.71 4.41
C VAL A 543 1.87 14.16 4.87
N ALA A 544 0.80 14.82 5.28
CA ALA A 544 0.81 16.24 5.62
C ALA A 544 1.65 16.59 6.87
N VAL A 545 1.66 15.73 7.90
CA VAL A 545 2.45 15.96 9.13
C VAL A 545 3.95 15.98 8.86
N THR A 546 4.43 15.38 7.76
CA THR A 546 5.83 15.52 7.32
C THR A 546 6.17 16.90 6.76
N GLY A 547 5.16 17.75 6.54
CA GLY A 547 5.27 19.04 5.83
C GLY A 547 5.09 18.93 4.32
N ALA A 548 4.86 17.72 3.79
CA ALA A 548 4.57 17.52 2.38
C ALA A 548 3.16 17.98 2.01
N LYS A 549 2.98 18.41 0.76
CA LYS A 549 1.65 18.69 0.20
C LYS A 549 1.11 17.42 -0.48
N PRO A 550 -0.02 16.84 -0.02
CA PRO A 550 -0.65 15.70 -0.71
C PRO A 550 -1.17 16.11 -2.11
N ILE A 551 -1.03 15.23 -3.10
CA ILE A 551 -1.36 15.54 -4.50
C ILE A 551 -2.08 14.42 -5.28
N ALA A 552 -2.01 13.16 -4.85
CA ALA A 552 -2.55 12.05 -5.62
C ALA A 552 -2.83 10.82 -4.74
N VAL A 553 -3.72 9.95 -5.21
CA VAL A 553 -4.18 8.77 -4.48
C VAL A 553 -4.03 7.49 -5.32
N THR A 554 -3.60 6.40 -4.69
CA THR A 554 -3.77 5.03 -5.19
C THR A 554 -4.59 4.22 -4.18
N ASN A 555 -5.16 3.08 -4.58
CA ASN A 555 -5.95 2.26 -3.66
C ASN A 555 -5.84 0.77 -3.98
N CYS A 556 -6.03 -0.06 -2.95
CA CYS A 556 -6.23 -1.49 -3.09
C CYS A 556 -7.48 -1.90 -2.30
N LEU A 557 -8.54 -2.27 -3.03
CA LEU A 557 -9.85 -2.56 -2.47
C LEU A 557 -9.99 -4.06 -2.19
N ASN A 558 -9.87 -4.46 -0.92
CA ASN A 558 -9.96 -5.87 -0.51
C ASN A 558 -11.34 -6.19 0.09
N PHE A 559 -12.07 -7.11 -0.54
CA PHE A 559 -13.45 -7.46 -0.18
C PHE A 559 -13.71 -8.97 -0.33
N GLY A 560 -14.79 -9.45 0.31
CA GLY A 560 -15.29 -10.82 0.14
C GLY A 560 -15.86 -11.09 -1.27
N SER A 561 -16.71 -12.11 -1.41
CA SER A 561 -17.31 -12.42 -2.71
C SER A 561 -18.28 -11.32 -3.20
N PRO A 562 -18.14 -10.80 -4.43
CA PRO A 562 -19.05 -9.80 -5.00
C PRO A 562 -20.40 -10.41 -5.42
N GLU A 563 -20.58 -11.72 -5.24
CA GLU A 563 -21.85 -12.40 -5.45
C GLU A 563 -22.78 -12.27 -4.24
N ASP A 564 -22.24 -11.97 -3.06
CA ASP A 564 -23.02 -11.63 -1.88
C ASP A 564 -23.52 -10.17 -2.00
N PRO A 565 -24.85 -9.93 -1.97
CA PRO A 565 -25.38 -8.57 -2.10
C PRO A 565 -24.94 -7.60 -1.01
N GLY A 566 -24.66 -8.10 0.20
CA GLY A 566 -24.12 -7.34 1.32
C GLY A 566 -22.70 -6.87 1.07
N VAL A 567 -21.83 -7.78 0.64
CA VAL A 567 -20.44 -7.45 0.29
C VAL A 567 -20.38 -6.48 -0.88
N MET A 568 -21.19 -6.71 -1.93
CA MET A 568 -21.24 -5.83 -3.08
C MET A 568 -21.73 -4.43 -2.71
N TRP A 569 -22.71 -4.32 -1.82
CA TRP A 569 -23.16 -3.03 -1.28
C TRP A 569 -22.04 -2.31 -0.52
N GLN A 570 -21.30 -3.02 0.36
CA GLN A 570 -20.17 -2.45 1.09
C GLN A 570 -19.08 -1.94 0.14
N PHE A 571 -18.76 -2.70 -0.91
CA PHE A 571 -17.80 -2.27 -1.95
C PHE A 571 -18.26 -1.00 -2.67
N ALA A 572 -19.52 -0.96 -3.11
CA ALA A 572 -20.05 0.19 -3.83
C ALA A 572 -20.02 1.47 -2.97
N GLU A 573 -20.34 1.33 -1.68
CA GLU A 573 -20.29 2.45 -0.73
C GLU A 573 -18.86 2.89 -0.42
N ALA A 574 -17.91 1.96 -0.32
CA ALA A 574 -16.49 2.28 -0.15
C ALA A 574 -15.93 3.04 -1.35
N VAL A 575 -16.18 2.55 -2.58
CA VAL A 575 -15.77 3.24 -3.83
C VAL A 575 -16.38 4.64 -3.89
N ARG A 576 -17.67 4.76 -3.52
CA ARG A 576 -18.36 6.06 -3.47
C ARG A 576 -17.71 6.99 -2.44
N GLY A 577 -17.36 6.49 -1.25
CA GLY A 577 -16.67 7.22 -0.19
C GLY A 577 -15.33 7.78 -0.64
N LEU A 578 -14.50 6.93 -1.27
CA LEU A 578 -13.20 7.34 -1.80
C LEU A 578 -13.34 8.36 -2.93
N ALA A 579 -14.24 8.13 -3.89
CA ALA A 579 -14.42 9.04 -5.02
C ALA A 579 -14.93 10.42 -4.57
N ASP A 580 -15.90 10.46 -3.65
CA ASP A 580 -16.41 11.70 -3.07
C ASP A 580 -15.32 12.42 -2.26
N GLY A 581 -14.53 11.68 -1.48
CA GLY A 581 -13.45 12.25 -0.67
C GLY A 581 -12.31 12.83 -1.51
N CYS A 582 -11.88 12.13 -2.56
CA CYS A 582 -10.88 12.61 -3.53
C CYS A 582 -11.35 13.88 -4.24
N LEU A 583 -12.62 13.95 -4.64
CA LEU A 583 -13.22 15.15 -5.22
C LEU A 583 -13.21 16.33 -4.24
N GLU A 584 -13.55 16.08 -2.97
CA GLU A 584 -13.60 17.10 -1.91
C GLU A 584 -12.20 17.66 -1.57
N LEU A 585 -11.20 16.78 -1.43
CA LEU A 585 -9.80 17.15 -1.18
C LEU A 585 -9.10 17.71 -2.41
N GLY A 586 -9.64 17.48 -3.62
CA GLY A 586 -9.05 17.94 -4.87
C GLY A 586 -7.81 17.14 -5.32
N ILE A 587 -7.71 15.87 -4.94
CA ILE A 587 -6.61 14.97 -5.32
C ILE A 587 -7.15 13.73 -6.05
N PRO A 588 -6.69 13.43 -7.29
CA PRO A 588 -7.27 12.36 -8.08
C PRO A 588 -6.75 10.99 -7.66
N VAL A 589 -7.58 9.96 -7.87
CA VAL A 589 -7.14 8.56 -7.92
C VAL A 589 -6.41 8.33 -9.25
N THR A 590 -5.16 7.91 -9.19
CA THR A 590 -4.31 7.72 -10.37
C THR A 590 -4.38 6.30 -10.93
N GLY A 591 -4.71 5.34 -10.05
CA GLY A 591 -4.84 3.91 -10.34
C GLY A 591 -5.01 3.11 -9.05
N GLY A 592 -5.19 1.81 -9.16
CA GLY A 592 -5.36 0.93 -8.01
C GLY A 592 -5.63 -0.52 -8.40
N ASN A 593 -6.01 -1.32 -7.40
CA ASN A 593 -6.30 -2.74 -7.54
C ASN A 593 -7.60 -3.11 -6.81
N VAL A 594 -8.28 -4.17 -7.26
CA VAL A 594 -9.43 -4.76 -6.56
C VAL A 594 -9.18 -6.24 -6.32
N SER A 595 -9.25 -6.64 -5.06
CA SER A 595 -9.16 -8.02 -4.62
C SER A 595 -10.51 -8.45 -4.05
N PHE A 596 -11.24 -9.24 -4.82
CA PHE A 596 -12.48 -9.88 -4.39
C PHE A 596 -12.23 -11.30 -3.89
N TYR A 597 -13.28 -11.95 -3.38
CA TYR A 597 -13.24 -13.35 -2.91
C TYR A 597 -12.28 -13.59 -1.73
N ASN A 598 -11.96 -12.55 -0.95
CA ASN A 598 -11.29 -12.69 0.34
C ASN A 598 -12.30 -13.20 1.39
N GLN A 599 -12.70 -14.46 1.25
CA GLN A 599 -13.60 -15.15 2.17
C GLN A 599 -13.28 -16.63 2.22
N THR A 600 -13.46 -17.22 3.40
CA THR A 600 -13.38 -18.67 3.60
C THR A 600 -14.76 -19.15 4.02
N ASN A 601 -15.31 -20.14 3.30
CA ASN A 601 -16.71 -20.53 3.46
C ASN A 601 -17.65 -19.32 3.32
N ALA A 602 -18.46 -19.04 4.36
CA ALA A 602 -19.38 -17.91 4.40
C ALA A 602 -18.82 -16.68 5.14
N ALA A 603 -17.60 -16.75 5.69
CA ALA A 603 -17.00 -15.66 6.46
C ALA A 603 -16.09 -14.82 5.55
N ALA A 604 -16.56 -13.60 5.24
CA ALA A 604 -15.76 -12.59 4.56
C ALA A 604 -14.90 -11.80 5.55
N ILE A 605 -13.76 -11.30 5.08
CA ILE A 605 -13.01 -10.26 5.77
C ILE A 605 -13.88 -9.02 6.01
N HIS A 606 -13.44 -8.14 6.90
CA HIS A 606 -13.97 -6.78 6.89
C HIS A 606 -13.69 -6.09 5.54
N PRO A 607 -14.56 -5.16 5.09
CA PRO A 607 -14.22 -4.28 3.98
C PRO A 607 -12.89 -3.57 4.28
N THR A 608 -11.87 -3.74 3.44
CA THR A 608 -10.54 -3.16 3.69
C THR A 608 -10.05 -2.40 2.46
N PRO A 609 -10.56 -1.17 2.25
CA PRO A 609 -10.02 -0.25 1.26
C PRO A 609 -8.72 0.35 1.78
N VAL A 610 -7.59 -0.17 1.31
CA VAL A 610 -6.28 0.42 1.59
C VAL A 610 -6.07 1.60 0.66
N VAL A 611 -5.81 2.78 1.20
CA VAL A 611 -5.63 4.03 0.45
C VAL A 611 -4.20 4.49 0.59
N GLY A 612 -3.51 4.70 -0.53
CA GLY A 612 -2.17 5.29 -0.56
C GLY A 612 -2.21 6.74 -1.03
N VAL A 613 -1.55 7.65 -0.32
CA VAL A 613 -1.50 9.09 -0.68
C VAL A 613 -0.06 9.52 -0.93
N LEU A 614 0.17 10.14 -2.09
CA LEU A 614 1.45 10.75 -2.47
C LEU A 614 1.43 12.24 -2.17
N GLY A 615 2.51 12.75 -1.56
CA GLY A 615 2.78 14.17 -1.39
C GLY A 615 4.15 14.59 -1.91
N VAL A 616 4.34 15.91 -2.05
CA VAL A 616 5.59 16.52 -2.54
C VAL A 616 6.15 17.50 -1.53
N LEU A 617 7.47 17.49 -1.38
CA LEU A 617 8.25 18.53 -0.70
C LEU A 617 9.15 19.22 -1.71
N ASP A 618 9.10 20.56 -1.75
CA ASP A 618 10.03 21.35 -2.58
C ASP A 618 11.49 21.11 -2.18
N ASN A 619 11.73 20.91 -0.88
CA ASN A 619 13.02 20.51 -0.34
C ASN A 619 12.82 19.54 0.84
N VAL A 620 13.38 18.34 0.73
CA VAL A 620 13.34 17.33 1.78
C VAL A 620 14.04 17.76 3.06
N ALA A 621 14.81 18.85 3.09
CA ALA A 621 15.42 19.40 4.31
C ALA A 621 14.39 20.02 5.27
N ASP A 622 13.22 20.40 4.75
CA ASP A 622 12.14 21.03 5.53
C ASP A 622 11.18 20.01 6.17
N ARG A 623 11.45 18.71 5.97
CA ARG A 623 10.71 17.59 6.55
C ARG A 623 10.53 17.67 8.06
N VAL A 624 9.34 17.32 8.54
CA VAL A 624 9.03 17.27 9.98
C VAL A 624 8.94 15.81 10.43
N PRO A 625 9.74 15.38 11.42
CA PRO A 625 9.65 14.02 11.97
C PRO A 625 8.55 13.90 13.03
N MET A 626 8.14 12.67 13.36
CA MET A 626 7.15 12.39 14.41
C MET A 626 7.71 12.65 15.82
N GLY A 627 8.98 12.30 16.03
CA GLY A 627 9.57 12.17 17.36
C GLY A 627 10.05 13.49 17.96
N PHE A 628 9.83 13.66 19.27
CA PHE A 628 10.31 14.84 19.99
C PHE A 628 11.82 15.01 19.85
N VAL A 629 12.25 16.22 19.48
CA VAL A 629 13.65 16.50 19.16
C VAL A 629 14.41 16.92 20.42
N PRO A 630 15.52 16.25 20.79
CA PRO A 630 16.38 16.72 21.85
C PRO A 630 16.94 18.12 21.53
N ARG A 631 16.83 19.06 22.47
CA ARG A 631 17.39 20.41 22.33
C ARG A 631 18.72 20.55 23.05
N ALA A 632 19.63 21.30 22.45
CA ALA A 632 20.89 21.65 23.09
C ALA A 632 20.63 22.49 24.35
N GLY A 633 21.43 22.27 25.40
CA GLY A 633 21.35 23.05 26.64
C GLY A 633 20.16 22.74 27.55
N GLY A 634 19.37 21.69 27.25
CA GLY A 634 18.23 21.27 28.09
C GLY A 634 16.98 22.12 27.92
N ASP A 635 16.86 22.84 26.79
CA ASP A 635 15.63 23.57 26.46
C ASP A 635 14.47 22.59 26.13
N HIS A 636 13.24 23.09 26.15
CA HIS A 636 12.04 22.31 25.83
C HIS A 636 11.31 22.93 24.66
N ASP A 637 10.54 22.10 23.96
CA ASP A 637 9.56 22.57 22.98
C ASP A 637 8.18 22.62 23.63
N GLN A 638 7.32 23.48 23.09
CA GLN A 638 5.92 23.58 23.49
C GLN A 638 5.09 22.56 22.73
N LEU A 639 4.18 21.88 23.43
CA LEU A 639 3.31 20.87 22.85
C LEU A 639 1.93 21.47 22.60
N PHE A 640 1.47 21.37 21.36
CA PHE A 640 0.14 21.75 20.95
C PHE A 640 -0.60 20.55 20.36
N LEU A 641 -1.86 20.40 20.74
CA LEU A 641 -2.81 19.53 20.07
C LEU A 641 -3.59 20.35 19.05
N LEU A 642 -3.53 19.97 17.79
CA LEU A 642 -4.34 20.54 16.71
C LEU A 642 -5.61 19.72 16.51
N GLY A 643 -6.71 20.39 16.16
CA GLY A 643 -8.03 19.77 15.98
C GLY A 643 -8.84 19.67 17.27
N GLU A 644 -9.99 18.99 17.19
CA GLU A 644 -10.95 18.86 18.30
C GLU A 644 -11.13 17.40 18.71
N THR A 645 -11.23 17.14 20.01
CA THR A 645 -11.48 15.78 20.52
C THR A 645 -12.96 15.61 20.85
N HIS A 646 -13.59 14.58 20.30
CA HIS A 646 -14.99 14.23 20.57
C HIS A 646 -15.09 12.92 21.35
N VAL A 647 -16.31 12.56 21.76
CA VAL A 647 -16.56 11.27 22.41
C VAL A 647 -16.82 10.22 21.33
N GLU A 648 -15.76 9.86 20.60
CA GLU A 648 -15.78 8.89 19.50
C GLU A 648 -14.87 7.72 19.87
N LEU A 649 -15.49 6.60 20.25
CA LEU A 649 -14.81 5.41 20.79
C LEU A 649 -15.18 4.13 20.03
N SER A 650 -16.22 4.18 19.22
CA SER A 650 -16.74 3.05 18.45
C SER A 650 -15.77 2.66 17.34
N GLY A 651 -15.42 1.36 17.29
CA GLY A 651 -14.41 0.83 16.37
C GLY A 651 -12.95 1.03 16.81
N SER A 652 -12.71 1.66 17.97
CA SER A 652 -11.36 2.01 18.43
C SER A 652 -10.52 0.85 18.93
N GLU A 653 -9.20 1.04 18.95
CA GLU A 653 -8.28 0.10 19.57
C GLU A 653 -8.58 -0.07 21.06
N TRP A 654 -9.00 0.98 21.78
CA TRP A 654 -9.42 0.81 23.17
C TRP A 654 -10.62 -0.13 23.32
N ALA A 655 -11.65 0.05 22.47
CA ALA A 655 -12.86 -0.78 22.50
C ALA A 655 -12.52 -2.25 22.22
N TRP A 656 -11.63 -2.49 21.25
CA TRP A 656 -11.16 -3.83 20.94
C TRP A 656 -10.27 -4.42 22.04
N VAL A 657 -9.18 -3.75 22.42
CA VAL A 657 -8.17 -4.27 23.35
C VAL A 657 -8.72 -4.49 24.76
N THR A 658 -9.67 -3.66 25.21
CA THR A 658 -10.19 -3.76 26.58
C THR A 658 -11.49 -4.59 26.67
N HIS A 659 -12.31 -4.58 25.62
CA HIS A 659 -13.66 -5.17 25.68
C HIS A 659 -13.95 -6.17 24.56
N GLU A 660 -13.01 -6.42 23.64
CA GLU A 660 -13.21 -7.22 22.42
C GLU A 660 -14.47 -6.78 21.65
N HIS A 661 -14.72 -5.47 21.65
CA HIS A 661 -15.95 -4.87 21.13
C HIS A 661 -15.74 -4.28 19.73
N LEU A 662 -16.66 -4.62 18.82
CA LEU A 662 -16.84 -3.97 17.53
C LEU A 662 -18.32 -3.61 17.36
N GLY A 663 -18.62 -2.32 17.42
CA GLY A 663 -19.97 -1.79 17.26
C GLY A 663 -19.97 -0.27 17.37
N GLY A 664 -21.09 0.36 17.02
CA GLY A 664 -21.28 1.80 17.04
C GLY A 664 -21.01 2.47 15.69
N ILE A 665 -20.72 3.77 15.74
CA ILE A 665 -20.50 4.61 14.55
C ILE A 665 -19.04 5.07 14.55
N PRO A 666 -18.27 4.87 13.46
CA PRO A 666 -16.87 5.28 13.44
C PRO A 666 -16.72 6.81 13.57
N PRO A 667 -15.52 7.32 13.90
CA PRO A 667 -15.27 8.76 14.00
C PRO A 667 -15.74 9.53 12.77
N GLN A 668 -16.26 10.74 12.95
CA GLN A 668 -16.70 11.56 11.83
C GLN A 668 -15.53 12.36 11.26
N VAL A 669 -15.37 12.30 9.95
CA VAL A 669 -14.31 13.01 9.22
C VAL A 669 -14.86 14.24 8.50
N ASP A 670 -14.17 15.36 8.68
CA ASP A 670 -14.36 16.60 7.92
C ASP A 670 -13.13 16.83 7.04
N LEU A 671 -13.22 16.49 5.76
CA LEU A 671 -12.11 16.59 4.82
C LEU A 671 -11.73 18.05 4.51
N GLY A 672 -12.65 18.99 4.71
CA GLY A 672 -12.35 20.42 4.63
C GLY A 672 -11.38 20.85 5.74
N ARG A 673 -11.60 20.36 6.97
CA ARG A 673 -10.68 20.56 8.10
C ARG A 673 -9.35 19.82 7.90
N GLU A 674 -9.36 18.62 7.35
CA GLU A 674 -8.11 17.90 7.00
C GLU A 674 -7.24 18.71 6.04
N ARG A 675 -7.85 19.30 5.00
CA ARG A 675 -7.13 20.17 4.06
C ARG A 675 -6.55 21.40 4.75
N GLN A 676 -7.31 22.07 5.64
CA GLN A 676 -6.83 23.22 6.40
C GLN A 676 -5.65 22.85 7.31
N LEU A 677 -5.73 21.69 7.97
CA LEU A 677 -4.65 21.15 8.80
C LEU A 677 -3.40 20.90 7.94
N ALA A 678 -3.52 20.28 6.77
CA ALA A 678 -2.39 20.02 5.90
C ALA A 678 -1.73 21.30 5.36
N GLU A 679 -2.53 22.30 4.99
CA GLU A 679 -2.03 23.61 4.56
C GLU A 679 -1.26 24.31 5.69
N LEU A 680 -1.79 24.29 6.92
CA LEU A 680 -1.11 24.79 8.11
C LEU A 680 0.23 24.07 8.34
N LEU A 681 0.24 22.74 8.33
CA LEU A 681 1.43 21.93 8.61
C LEU A 681 2.54 22.20 7.57
N ALA A 682 2.19 22.21 6.28
CA ALA A 682 3.13 22.54 5.22
C ALA A 682 3.69 23.97 5.33
N ALA A 683 2.84 24.95 5.67
CA ALA A 683 3.27 26.33 5.89
C ALA A 683 4.21 26.45 7.10
N ALA A 684 3.85 25.81 8.23
CA ALA A 684 4.62 25.83 9.47
C ALA A 684 5.98 25.13 9.33
N ALA A 685 6.03 24.00 8.60
CA ALA A 685 7.26 23.28 8.28
C ALA A 685 8.23 24.16 7.49
N ARG A 686 7.76 24.82 6.42
CA ARG A 686 8.58 25.67 5.54
C ARG A 686 9.26 26.84 6.26
N VAL A 687 8.63 27.39 7.29
CA VAL A 687 9.18 28.50 8.10
C VAL A 687 9.87 28.03 9.39
N GLY A 688 10.06 26.72 9.56
CA GLY A 688 10.74 26.13 10.72
C GLY A 688 10.02 26.37 12.05
N HIS A 689 8.68 26.40 12.05
CA HIS A 689 7.88 26.53 13.27
C HIS A 689 7.58 25.19 13.96
N LEU A 690 7.91 24.07 13.31
CA LEU A 690 7.71 22.73 13.85
C LEU A 690 9.06 22.05 14.08
N SER A 691 9.19 21.41 15.23
CA SER A 691 10.30 20.49 15.51
C SER A 691 9.90 19.05 15.23
N SER A 692 8.65 18.72 15.57
CA SER A 692 8.02 17.44 15.28
C SER A 692 6.52 17.64 15.09
N ALA A 693 5.91 16.72 14.35
CA ALA A 693 4.47 16.62 14.14
C ALA A 693 4.13 15.15 13.92
N HIS A 694 3.09 14.67 14.58
CA HIS A 694 2.65 13.29 14.54
C HIS A 694 1.12 13.26 14.52
N ASP A 695 0.54 12.41 13.68
CA ASP A 695 -0.89 12.26 13.57
C ASP A 695 -1.52 11.62 14.84
N LEU A 696 -2.85 11.76 14.98
CA LEU A 696 -3.63 11.04 15.99
C LEU A 696 -4.58 10.09 15.26
N SER A 697 -4.21 8.82 15.25
CA SER A 697 -4.89 7.69 14.63
C SER A 697 -5.29 6.67 15.71
N ASP A 698 -4.96 5.39 15.50
CA ASP A 698 -5.24 4.28 16.41
C ASP A 698 -4.64 4.55 17.81
N GLY A 699 -5.44 4.39 18.85
CA GLY A 699 -5.03 4.62 20.25
C GLY A 699 -5.01 6.09 20.70
N GLY A 700 -5.21 7.05 19.79
CA GLY A 700 -5.40 8.46 20.09
C GLY A 700 -4.17 9.15 20.69
N LEU A 701 -4.40 10.26 21.41
CA LEU A 701 -3.32 11.13 21.93
C LEU A 701 -2.32 10.39 22.83
N ALA A 702 -2.78 9.41 23.62
CA ALA A 702 -1.91 8.62 24.49
C ALA A 702 -0.88 7.84 23.68
N GLN A 703 -1.29 7.21 22.58
CA GLN A 703 -0.39 6.51 21.68
C GLN A 703 0.62 7.48 21.06
N SER A 704 0.14 8.58 20.46
CA SER A 704 1.01 9.56 19.80
C SER A 704 2.04 10.18 20.75
N LEU A 705 1.67 10.40 22.02
CA LEU A 705 2.61 10.86 23.06
C LEU A 705 3.67 9.81 23.37
N VAL A 706 3.29 8.54 23.50
CA VAL A 706 4.23 7.45 23.78
C VAL A 706 5.21 7.28 22.61
N GLU A 707 4.71 7.20 21.38
CA GLU A 707 5.55 7.05 20.18
C GLU A 707 6.50 8.24 20.02
N SER A 708 6.00 9.47 20.15
CA SER A 708 6.80 10.70 20.10
C SER A 708 7.91 10.72 21.15
N CYS A 709 7.62 10.26 22.36
CA CYS A 709 8.61 10.18 23.44
C CYS A 709 9.67 9.11 23.17
N LEU A 710 9.24 7.91 22.78
CA LEU A 710 10.11 6.74 22.61
C LEU A 710 11.04 6.88 21.40
N ARG A 711 10.59 7.55 20.33
CA ARG A 711 11.34 7.70 19.08
C ARG A 711 12.77 8.22 19.27
N ARG A 712 12.98 9.13 20.22
CA ARG A 712 14.30 9.73 20.54
C ARG A 712 14.63 9.74 22.03
N GLY A 713 13.80 9.09 22.87
CA GLY A 713 14.00 9.03 24.32
C GLY A 713 13.83 10.38 25.02
N VAL A 714 12.88 11.20 24.56
CA VAL A 714 12.60 12.53 25.14
C VAL A 714 11.26 12.46 25.88
N GLY A 715 11.26 12.71 27.18
CA GLY A 715 10.03 12.71 27.98
C GLY A 715 9.12 13.89 27.67
N ALA A 716 7.94 13.93 28.28
CA ALA A 716 7.00 15.04 28.14
C ALA A 716 6.17 15.23 29.42
N ARG A 717 5.75 16.47 29.66
CA ARG A 717 4.80 16.84 30.71
C ARG A 717 3.60 17.49 30.06
N VAL A 718 2.44 16.84 30.20
CA VAL A 718 1.18 17.22 29.58
C VAL A 718 0.13 17.47 30.66
N ALA A 719 -0.77 18.42 30.45
CA ALA A 719 -1.92 18.67 31.30
C ALA A 719 -3.22 18.37 30.55
N VAL A 720 -4.17 17.76 31.25
CA VAL A 720 -5.53 17.59 30.72
C VAL A 720 -6.26 18.93 30.82
N PRO A 721 -6.87 19.43 29.73
CA PRO A 721 -7.65 20.66 29.75
C PRO A 721 -8.77 20.64 30.79
N GLU A 722 -9.11 21.81 31.34
CA GLU A 722 -10.15 21.92 32.39
C GLU A 722 -11.51 21.35 31.95
N HIS A 723 -11.87 21.53 30.67
CA HIS A 723 -13.10 21.00 30.11
C HIS A 723 -13.10 19.47 29.90
N PHE A 724 -11.94 18.83 30.05
CA PHE A 724 -11.77 17.37 30.09
C PHE A 724 -11.41 16.84 31.49
N ALA A 725 -11.32 17.67 32.53
CA ALA A 725 -10.82 17.24 33.85
C ALA A 725 -11.82 16.41 34.68
N GLY A 726 -13.11 16.41 34.33
CA GLY A 726 -14.18 15.80 35.13
C GLY A 726 -14.47 14.33 34.80
N GLY A 727 -14.60 13.49 35.83
CA GLY A 727 -15.08 12.10 35.67
C GLY A 727 -14.19 11.25 34.75
N SER A 728 -14.77 10.65 33.72
CA SER A 728 -14.04 9.87 32.69
C SER A 728 -13.65 10.70 31.46
N MET A 729 -13.73 12.03 31.51
CA MET A 729 -13.31 12.87 30.39
C MET A 729 -11.78 12.90 30.16
N PRO A 730 -10.90 12.71 31.17
CA PRO A 730 -9.47 12.55 30.89
C PRO A 730 -9.19 11.33 30.00
N PHE A 731 -9.98 10.27 30.15
CA PHE A 731 -9.93 9.12 29.26
C PHE A 731 -10.30 9.51 27.82
N VAL A 732 -11.38 10.28 27.61
CA VAL A 732 -11.79 10.71 26.26
C VAL A 732 -10.68 11.54 25.59
N PHE A 733 -10.10 12.49 26.33
CA PHE A 733 -9.01 13.33 25.84
C PHE A 733 -7.80 12.50 25.39
N LEU A 734 -7.46 11.45 26.14
CA LEU A 734 -6.28 10.63 25.89
C LEU A 734 -6.49 9.55 24.81
N PHE A 735 -7.68 8.94 24.74
CA PHE A 735 -7.88 7.68 24.00
C PHE A 735 -8.94 7.76 22.88
N SER A 736 -9.64 8.88 22.72
CA SER A 736 -10.52 9.02 21.55
C SER A 736 -9.70 9.11 20.26
N GLU A 737 -10.21 8.50 19.20
CA GLU A 737 -9.61 8.43 17.87
C GLU A 737 -10.32 9.39 16.88
N SER A 738 -10.84 10.53 17.37
CA SER A 738 -11.35 11.61 16.50
C SER A 738 -10.34 11.98 15.41
N ALA A 739 -10.82 12.08 14.17
CA ALA A 739 -10.04 12.44 12.99
C ALA A 739 -9.67 13.95 12.97
N GLY A 740 -8.82 14.37 12.03
CA GLY A 740 -8.45 15.79 11.86
C GLY A 740 -7.59 16.38 12.97
N ARG A 741 -6.80 15.54 13.66
CA ARG A 741 -5.93 15.95 14.77
C ARG A 741 -4.46 15.60 14.54
N ALA A 742 -3.57 16.44 15.07
CA ALA A 742 -2.13 16.21 15.09
C ALA A 742 -1.50 16.76 16.38
N LEU A 743 -0.51 16.04 16.92
CA LEU A 743 0.34 16.49 18.01
C LEU A 743 1.57 17.16 17.42
N VAL A 744 1.85 18.41 17.80
CA VAL A 744 3.02 19.15 17.31
C VAL A 744 3.89 19.66 18.44
N SER A 745 5.20 19.65 18.23
CA SER A 745 6.17 20.32 19.09
C SER A 745 6.72 21.57 18.41
N VAL A 746 6.64 22.70 19.10
CA VAL A 746 6.98 24.03 18.59
C VAL A 746 8.19 24.57 19.36
N PRO A 747 9.26 25.03 18.67
CA PRO A 747 10.42 25.62 19.33
C PRO A 747 10.04 26.84 20.16
N ARG A 748 10.75 27.06 21.27
CA ARG A 748 10.55 28.28 22.06
C ARG A 748 10.82 29.54 21.25
N GLY A 749 10.00 30.56 21.48
CA GLY A 749 10.02 31.82 20.73
C GLY A 749 9.20 31.80 19.44
N HIS A 750 8.73 30.64 18.99
CA HIS A 750 7.93 30.50 17.76
C HIS A 750 6.42 30.43 18.05
N GLU A 751 6.00 30.37 19.32
CA GLU A 751 4.63 30.11 19.75
C GLU A 751 3.62 31.10 19.19
N LYS A 752 3.95 32.40 19.26
CA LYS A 752 3.06 33.47 18.79
C LYS A 752 2.89 33.43 17.28
N ALA A 753 3.95 33.11 16.55
CA ALA A 753 3.91 33.00 15.11
C ALA A 753 3.13 31.76 14.68
N PHE A 754 3.37 30.63 15.34
CA PHE A 754 2.64 29.39 15.10
C PHE A 754 1.14 29.52 15.37
N THR A 755 0.75 30.04 16.54
CA THR A 755 -0.68 30.20 16.89
C THR A 755 -1.40 31.24 16.02
N ALA A 756 -0.69 32.24 15.51
CA ALA A 756 -1.22 33.15 14.49
C ALA A 756 -1.47 32.43 13.16
N LEU A 757 -0.56 31.54 12.75
CA LEU A 757 -0.72 30.72 11.56
C LEU A 757 -1.90 29.73 11.71
N CYS A 758 -2.08 29.12 12.88
CA CYS A 758 -3.27 28.31 13.15
C CYS A 758 -4.57 29.11 12.98
N ALA A 759 -4.60 30.35 13.49
CA ALA A 759 -5.76 31.23 13.33
C ALA A 759 -5.99 31.65 11.87
N GLU A 760 -4.94 31.87 11.09
CA GLU A 760 -5.02 32.18 9.65
C GLU A 760 -5.67 31.03 8.85
N HIS A 761 -5.28 29.79 9.14
CA HIS A 761 -5.84 28.60 8.49
C HIS A 761 -7.16 28.11 9.12
N GLY A 762 -7.61 28.71 10.22
CA GLY A 762 -8.84 28.33 10.90
C GLY A 762 -8.77 27.00 11.66
N VAL A 763 -7.58 26.54 12.02
CA VAL A 763 -7.36 25.26 12.72
C VAL A 763 -7.40 25.48 14.23
N PRO A 764 -8.32 24.82 14.98
CA PRO A 764 -8.35 24.90 16.42
C PRO A 764 -7.11 24.24 17.01
N TRP A 765 -6.63 24.79 18.12
CA TRP A 765 -5.44 24.29 18.80
C TRP A 765 -5.56 24.46 20.31
N GLU A 766 -4.86 23.60 21.03
CA GLU A 766 -4.74 23.66 22.48
C GLU A 766 -3.28 23.49 22.89
N PHE A 767 -2.81 24.37 23.78
CA PHE A 767 -1.52 24.17 24.43
C PHE A 767 -1.68 23.12 25.53
N ILE A 768 -1.00 22.00 25.39
CA ILE A 768 -1.18 20.85 26.28
C ILE A 768 0.02 20.58 27.18
N GLY A 769 1.19 21.17 26.91
CA GLY A 769 2.36 20.93 27.75
C GLY A 769 3.69 21.24 27.09
N VAL A 770 4.74 20.54 27.54
CA VAL A 770 6.11 20.74 27.06
C VAL A 770 6.85 19.41 26.95
N THR A 771 7.85 19.34 26.09
CA THR A 771 8.85 18.26 26.15
C THR A 771 9.69 18.40 27.42
N ASP A 772 10.17 17.27 27.95
CA ASP A 772 10.98 17.23 29.17
C ASP A 772 12.11 16.19 29.03
N PRO A 773 13.22 16.56 28.36
CA PRO A 773 14.35 15.67 28.13
C PRO A 773 15.02 15.15 29.41
N ALA A 774 14.86 15.85 30.54
CA ALA A 774 15.50 15.49 31.81
C ALA A 774 14.67 14.53 32.67
N SER A 775 13.37 14.40 32.40
CA SER A 775 12.45 13.61 33.24
C SER A 775 12.64 12.10 33.15
N GLY A 776 13.08 11.60 31.98
CA GLY A 776 13.03 10.17 31.67
C GLY A 776 11.62 9.57 31.75
N ALA A 777 10.55 10.36 31.59
CA ALA A 777 9.16 9.90 31.75
C ALA A 777 8.16 10.66 30.86
N LEU A 778 7.03 10.03 30.60
CA LEU A 778 5.80 10.69 30.19
C LEU A 778 4.96 10.96 31.44
N GLU A 779 4.64 12.22 31.68
CA GLU A 779 3.80 12.66 32.79
C GLU A 779 2.55 13.37 32.27
N VAL A 780 1.38 12.89 32.69
CA VAL A 780 0.10 13.58 32.52
C VAL A 780 -0.32 14.09 33.89
N HIS A 781 -0.27 15.41 34.07
CA HIS A 781 -0.47 16.09 35.35
C HIS A 781 -1.78 15.68 36.03
N ASP A 782 -1.71 15.39 37.33
CA ASP A 782 -2.80 14.85 38.17
C ASP A 782 -3.41 13.51 37.70
N GLN A 783 -2.90 12.90 36.61
CA GLN A 783 -3.38 11.61 36.10
C GLN A 783 -2.36 10.50 36.33
N PHE A 784 -1.18 10.54 35.71
CA PHE A 784 -0.17 9.49 35.88
C PHE A 784 1.22 9.92 35.44
N ARG A 785 2.22 9.13 35.83
CA ARG A 785 3.60 9.22 35.36
C ARG A 785 4.12 7.82 35.04
N ILE A 786 4.68 7.64 33.85
CA ILE A 786 5.26 6.36 33.39
C ILE A 786 6.68 6.62 32.90
N GLY A 787 7.65 5.84 33.39
CA GLY A 787 9.05 5.95 32.94
C GLY A 787 9.21 5.52 31.49
N LEU A 788 10.13 6.15 30.74
CA LEU A 788 10.37 5.79 29.34
C LEU A 788 10.85 4.34 29.18
N ASP A 789 11.60 3.80 30.14
CA ASP A 789 12.04 2.40 30.10
C ASP A 789 10.87 1.43 30.27
N GLU A 790 9.90 1.77 31.12
CA GLU A 790 8.67 0.98 31.29
C GLU A 790 7.79 1.05 30.04
N LEU A 791 7.59 2.25 29.48
CA LEU A 791 6.89 2.42 28.21
C LEU A 791 7.56 1.62 27.09
N ARG A 792 8.89 1.70 26.98
CA ARG A 792 9.64 0.97 25.97
C ARG A 792 9.48 -0.53 26.13
N ALA A 793 9.63 -1.05 27.36
CA ALA A 793 9.48 -2.47 27.63
C ALA A 793 8.09 -2.98 27.25
N ALA A 794 7.02 -2.25 27.58
CA ALA A 794 5.66 -2.60 27.20
C ALA A 794 5.44 -2.52 25.68
N HIS A 795 5.92 -1.45 25.04
CA HIS A 795 5.72 -1.18 23.61
C HIS A 795 6.49 -2.15 22.69
N THR A 796 7.72 -2.56 23.06
CA THR A 796 8.58 -3.35 22.16
C THR A 796 8.52 -4.86 22.37
N ALA A 797 7.94 -5.34 23.49
CA ALA A 797 8.02 -6.77 23.83
C ALA A 797 7.06 -7.67 23.03
N THR A 798 5.95 -7.14 22.53
CA THR A 798 4.82 -7.97 22.06
C THR A 798 5.15 -8.80 20.83
N LEU A 799 5.60 -8.19 19.72
CA LEU A 799 5.88 -8.95 18.49
C LEU A 799 7.07 -9.92 18.66
N PRO A 800 8.21 -9.53 19.27
CA PRO A 800 9.30 -10.47 19.56
C PRO A 800 8.86 -11.64 20.45
N ARG A 801 7.97 -11.43 21.42
CA ARG A 801 7.43 -12.51 22.27
C ARG A 801 6.54 -13.47 21.49
N LEU A 802 5.74 -12.97 20.55
CA LEU A 802 4.81 -13.77 19.76
C LEU A 802 5.51 -14.53 18.62
N PHE A 803 6.51 -13.92 17.98
CA PHE A 803 7.08 -14.40 16.72
C PHE A 803 8.60 -14.58 16.73
N GLY A 804 9.30 -14.16 17.79
CA GLY A 804 10.74 -14.39 17.93
C GLY A 804 11.07 -15.82 18.33
N ASP A 805 12.28 -16.28 17.98
CA ASP A 805 12.77 -17.59 18.41
C ASP A 805 12.83 -17.68 19.94
N ALA A 806 12.37 -18.80 20.52
CA ALA A 806 12.41 -19.05 21.96
C ALA A 806 13.82 -18.92 22.58
N ALA A 807 14.88 -19.05 21.77
CA ALA A 807 16.27 -18.82 22.19
C ALA A 807 16.64 -17.32 22.32
N ALA A 808 15.98 -16.42 21.59
CA ALA A 808 16.18 -14.97 21.66
C ALA A 808 15.40 -14.34 22.82
N VAL A 809 14.19 -14.85 23.10
CA VAL A 809 13.35 -14.38 24.23
C VAL A 809 14.02 -14.67 25.58
N SER A 810 14.68 -15.83 25.70
CA SER A 810 15.49 -16.19 26.88
C SER A 810 16.68 -15.25 27.13
N ALA A 811 17.25 -14.63 26.09
CA ALA A 811 18.37 -13.70 26.22
C ALA A 811 17.89 -12.30 26.64
N ALA A 812 16.71 -11.87 26.19
CA ALA A 812 16.08 -10.61 26.60
C ALA A 812 15.63 -10.67 28.07
N GLU A 813 15.01 -11.77 28.50
CA GLU A 813 14.59 -11.97 29.90
C GLU A 813 15.77 -12.07 30.88
N ALA A 814 16.93 -12.55 30.43
CA ALA A 814 18.14 -12.64 31.24
C ALA A 814 18.86 -11.29 31.47
N THR A 815 18.43 -10.21 30.82
CA THR A 815 19.01 -8.85 30.96
C THR A 815 18.20 -7.90 31.83
N GLY A 816 17.07 -8.36 32.39
CA GLY A 816 16.30 -7.62 33.40
C GLY A 816 16.92 -7.75 34.79
N ASP A 817 17.48 -6.65 35.31
CA ASP A 817 18.12 -6.54 36.62
C ASP A 817 17.15 -6.96 37.75
N ALA A 818 17.55 -7.95 38.56
CA ALA A 818 16.84 -8.35 39.78
C ALA A 818 17.37 -7.54 40.98
N PRO A 819 16.50 -7.06 41.90
CA PRO A 819 16.93 -6.20 43.00
C PRO A 819 17.73 -6.96 44.05
N ALA A 820 18.80 -6.33 44.51
CA ALA A 820 19.71 -6.85 45.52
C ALA A 820 19.05 -6.92 46.92
N GLU A 821 19.07 -8.10 47.53
CA GLU A 821 19.03 -8.24 49.00
C GLU A 821 20.14 -9.20 49.48
N ALA A 822 20.83 -8.76 50.53
CA ALA A 822 22.01 -9.37 51.12
C ALA A 822 21.68 -10.33 52.27
N ALA A 823 22.39 -11.46 52.38
CA ALA A 823 22.82 -12.07 53.65
C ALA A 823 23.79 -13.27 53.43
N ASP A 824 25.07 -13.01 53.66
CA ASP A 824 26.08 -13.75 54.45
C ASP A 824 25.96 -15.29 54.67
N ALA A 825 26.99 -16.05 54.22
CA ALA A 825 27.73 -17.02 55.05
C ALA A 825 28.85 -17.73 54.25
N ALA A 826 30.07 -17.64 54.78
CA ALA A 826 31.32 -18.20 54.29
C ALA A 826 31.39 -19.74 54.23
N VAL A 827 32.14 -20.29 53.25
CA VAL A 827 33.21 -21.31 53.44
C VAL A 827 34.15 -21.29 52.20
N ALA A 828 35.45 -21.06 52.45
CA ALA A 828 36.60 -21.45 51.61
C ALA A 828 37.40 -22.53 52.39
N PRO A 829 38.44 -23.23 51.86
CA PRO A 829 39.25 -23.00 50.65
C PRO A 829 39.44 -24.28 49.78
N ASP A 830 40.12 -24.30 48.62
CA ASP A 830 41.58 -24.44 48.53
C ASP A 830 42.16 -24.31 47.10
N ALA A 831 43.41 -23.83 47.08
CA ALA A 831 44.53 -24.02 46.14
C ALA A 831 44.52 -23.41 44.70
N ALA A 832 45.41 -22.42 44.57
CA ALA A 832 45.94 -21.74 43.38
C ALA A 832 46.97 -22.56 42.57
N VAL A 833 47.26 -22.14 41.31
CA VAL A 833 48.61 -21.86 40.76
C VAL A 833 48.53 -20.87 39.58
N GLU A 834 49.43 -19.87 39.60
CA GLU A 834 49.74 -18.74 38.68
C GLU A 834 50.31 -19.17 37.29
N ALA A 835 50.35 -18.35 36.23
CA ALA A 835 51.28 -17.22 35.97
C ALA A 835 50.88 -16.51 34.65
N ALA A 836 50.72 -15.19 34.56
CA ALA A 836 51.68 -14.06 34.57
C ALA A 836 52.41 -13.80 33.22
N VAL A 837 52.12 -12.63 32.65
CA VAL A 837 52.71 -12.02 31.43
C VAL A 837 53.70 -10.93 31.84
N PRO A 838 54.88 -10.77 31.21
CA PRO A 838 55.76 -9.63 31.45
C PRO A 838 55.74 -8.55 30.34
N PRO A 839 56.25 -7.33 30.61
CA PRO A 839 56.22 -6.17 29.69
C PRO A 839 57.64 -5.75 29.20
N VAL A 840 57.77 -4.47 28.75
CA VAL A 840 59.01 -3.64 28.51
C VAL A 840 59.44 -3.63 27.01
N SER A 841 59.78 -2.54 26.27
CA SER A 841 59.97 -1.06 26.44
C SER A 841 60.28 -0.40 25.06
N GLU A 842 60.07 0.93 24.95
CA GLU A 842 60.65 1.83 23.90
C GLU A 842 62.17 2.12 24.11
N PRO A 843 62.87 2.94 23.26
CA PRO A 843 62.88 4.43 23.47
C PRO A 843 63.13 5.39 22.25
N VAL A 844 62.52 6.60 22.31
CA VAL A 844 63.07 8.02 22.27
C VAL A 844 63.74 8.55 20.96
N ALA A 845 63.67 9.81 20.45
CA ALA A 845 63.43 11.24 20.83
C ALA A 845 63.35 12.09 19.50
N ALA A 846 63.14 13.41 19.38
CA ALA A 846 62.62 14.58 20.12
C ALA A 846 62.76 15.81 19.16
N ASP A 847 61.91 16.84 19.30
CA ASP A 847 62.24 18.29 19.41
C ASP A 847 61.14 19.23 18.87
N GLU A 848 60.71 20.16 19.74
CA GLU A 848 60.28 21.54 19.42
C GLU A 848 61.42 22.50 19.83
N PRO A 849 61.43 23.80 19.44
CA PRO A 849 60.87 24.82 20.36
C PRO A 849 60.34 26.17 19.76
N GLU A 850 59.48 26.83 20.56
CA GLU A 850 59.41 28.26 20.99
C GLU A 850 58.97 29.47 20.08
N THR A 851 57.84 30.09 20.52
CA THR A 851 57.47 31.52 20.83
C THR A 851 58.04 32.76 20.10
N ALA A 852 57.17 33.74 19.76
CA ALA A 852 57.02 35.08 20.42
C ALA A 852 56.32 36.20 19.57
N THR A 853 55.35 36.92 20.17
CA THR A 853 55.00 38.39 20.07
C THR A 853 54.64 39.02 18.69
N ASP A 854 53.77 40.02 18.49
CA ASP A 854 53.32 41.17 19.30
C ASP A 854 52.11 41.90 18.63
N ALA A 855 51.49 42.82 19.39
CA ALA A 855 50.80 44.06 18.98
C ALA A 855 49.30 44.08 18.55
N ALA A 856 48.45 44.51 19.51
CA ALA A 856 47.39 45.49 19.28
C ALA A 856 47.97 46.93 19.36
N PRO A 857 47.22 48.00 19.01
CA PRO A 857 46.52 48.73 20.09
C PRO A 857 45.21 49.47 19.71
N ALA A 858 44.28 49.52 20.70
CA ALA A 858 43.57 50.69 21.25
C ALA A 858 42.55 51.45 20.34
N ASP A 859 41.41 51.98 20.81
CA ASP A 859 41.10 52.56 22.13
C ASP A 859 39.58 52.89 22.24
N ALA A 860 39.14 53.14 23.49
CA ALA A 860 37.95 53.91 23.93
C ALA A 860 36.52 53.33 23.70
N ALA A 861 35.56 53.37 24.64
CA ALA A 861 35.50 53.84 26.02
C ALA A 861 34.25 53.25 26.70
N ALA A 862 34.28 53.27 28.03
CA ALA A 862 33.35 52.62 28.95
C ALA A 862 32.13 53.47 29.34
N ALA A 863 31.13 52.74 29.90
CA ALA A 863 30.29 53.07 31.06
C ALA A 863 29.36 54.30 31.01
N ASP A 864 28.05 54.07 31.21
CA ASP A 864 27.41 54.24 32.54
C ASP A 864 25.91 53.89 32.50
N ALA A 865 25.45 53.21 33.55
CA ALA A 865 24.08 53.29 34.09
C ALA A 865 24.15 54.22 35.34
N PRO A 866 23.08 54.58 36.11
CA PRO A 866 21.69 54.09 36.12
C PRO A 866 20.59 55.15 36.45
N ALA A 867 19.36 54.66 36.68
CA ALA A 867 18.36 55.08 37.68
C ALA A 867 17.35 56.26 37.43
N GLU A 868 16.07 55.84 37.41
CA GLU A 868 14.89 56.29 38.19
C GLU A 868 14.32 57.74 38.20
N ALA A 869 12.97 57.75 38.12
CA ALA A 869 11.96 58.49 38.91
C ALA A 869 11.25 59.75 38.34
N GLY A 870 9.93 59.77 38.57
CA GLY A 870 9.06 60.97 38.67
C GLY A 870 8.06 61.16 37.50
N SER A 871 6.83 60.65 37.52
CA SER A 871 5.62 61.02 38.30
C SER A 871 4.77 62.19 37.73
N ALA A 872 3.46 61.96 37.79
CA ALA A 872 2.35 62.91 37.99
C ALA A 872 1.62 63.57 36.78
N ALA A 873 0.40 63.06 36.57
CA ALA A 873 -0.89 63.74 36.84
C ALA A 873 -1.75 64.33 35.70
N ALA A 874 -3.03 63.93 35.78
CA ALA A 874 -4.28 64.64 35.45
C ALA A 874 -4.53 64.98 33.96
N ASP A 875 -5.72 64.89 33.37
CA ASP A 875 -7.08 65.08 33.87
C ASP A 875 -8.10 64.41 32.91
N ALA A 876 -9.24 63.99 33.44
CA ALA A 876 -10.49 63.66 32.73
C ALA A 876 -11.30 64.97 32.47
N PRO A 877 -12.58 65.02 31.98
CA PRO A 877 -13.57 63.95 31.82
C PRO A 877 -14.61 64.09 30.65
N ALA A 878 -15.66 63.25 30.73
CA ALA A 878 -17.03 63.36 30.18
C ALA A 878 -17.27 62.82 28.74
N GLU A 879 -18.35 62.11 28.38
CA GLU A 879 -19.61 61.67 29.02
C GLU A 879 -20.25 60.60 28.10
N ALA A 880 -20.68 59.45 28.63
CA ALA A 880 -22.08 58.99 28.75
C ALA A 880 -22.85 58.57 27.47
N ALA A 881 -23.24 57.28 27.39
CA ALA A 881 -24.65 56.85 27.32
C ALA A 881 -24.77 55.31 27.41
N ALA A 882 -25.64 54.87 28.32
CA ALA A 882 -25.99 53.48 28.62
C ALA A 882 -27.34 53.10 27.99
N ALA A 883 -27.58 51.80 27.78
CA ALA A 883 -28.75 51.06 28.30
C ALA A 883 -28.79 49.61 27.76
N ALA A 884 -29.08 48.68 28.67
CA ALA A 884 -29.29 47.24 28.45
C ALA A 884 -30.81 46.88 28.61
N PRO A 885 -31.23 45.65 28.98
CA PRO A 885 -31.79 44.60 28.11
C PRO A 885 -33.21 44.10 28.54
N ALA A 886 -33.77 43.07 27.87
CA ALA A 886 -34.80 42.08 28.31
C ALA A 886 -35.67 41.60 27.11
N SER A 887 -36.45 40.50 27.09
CA SER A 887 -36.48 39.14 27.66
C SER A 887 -37.70 38.42 27.03
N ASP A 888 -37.73 37.09 27.12
CA ASP A 888 -38.89 36.16 27.12
C ASP A 888 -39.58 35.63 25.83
N ALA A 889 -39.77 34.30 25.86
CA ALA A 889 -40.48 33.38 24.95
C ALA A 889 -41.98 33.23 25.37
N PRO A 890 -42.77 32.16 25.04
CA PRO A 890 -42.76 31.15 23.95
C PRO A 890 -44.16 30.96 23.27
N GLY A 891 -44.30 30.06 22.28
CA GLY A 891 -45.62 29.59 21.81
C GLY A 891 -45.64 28.57 20.67
N VAL A 892 -46.06 27.34 20.97
CA VAL A 892 -46.58 26.24 20.11
C VAL A 892 -48.10 26.18 20.43
N PRO A 893 -49.10 25.87 19.55
CA PRO A 893 -49.24 24.53 18.95
C PRO A 893 -50.12 24.32 17.67
N THR A 894 -50.18 23.04 17.29
CA THR A 894 -51.29 22.23 16.70
C THR A 894 -51.52 22.08 15.19
N ASP A 895 -51.39 20.81 14.78
CA ASP A 895 -52.31 19.93 14.02
C ASP A 895 -52.73 20.17 12.56
N GLY A 896 -52.39 19.17 11.74
CA GLY A 896 -53.41 18.42 10.98
C GLY A 896 -53.35 18.47 9.43
N PRO A 897 -53.92 17.47 8.73
CA PRO A 897 -53.14 16.60 7.83
C PRO A 897 -53.73 16.45 6.40
N GLU A 898 -53.25 15.42 5.67
CA GLU A 898 -53.78 14.78 4.44
C GLU A 898 -53.41 15.42 3.09
N ALA A 899 -53.25 14.70 1.98
CA ALA A 899 -53.03 13.29 1.65
C ALA A 899 -52.78 13.21 0.12
N ALA A 900 -51.90 12.28 -0.27
CA ALA A 900 -51.99 11.37 -1.42
C ALA A 900 -52.29 11.84 -2.87
N SER A 901 -51.56 11.16 -3.77
CA SER A 901 -51.91 10.66 -5.12
C SER A 901 -51.53 11.51 -6.35
N GLY A 902 -50.70 10.91 -7.23
CA GLY A 902 -50.24 11.42 -8.54
C GLY A 902 -51.30 11.30 -9.65
N PRO A 903 -50.99 10.88 -10.89
CA PRO A 903 -49.70 10.73 -11.60
C PRO A 903 -49.74 11.27 -13.07
N ALA A 904 -48.70 10.93 -13.85
CA ALA A 904 -48.73 10.54 -15.29
C ALA A 904 -48.67 11.60 -16.43
N GLN A 905 -47.53 11.57 -17.13
CA GLN A 905 -47.28 11.25 -18.56
C GLN A 905 -48.01 11.92 -19.75
N ALA A 906 -47.15 12.37 -20.69
CA ALA A 906 -47.11 12.13 -22.15
C ALA A 906 -47.86 13.02 -23.19
N GLY A 907 -47.07 13.88 -23.86
CA GLY A 907 -47.03 14.22 -25.32
C GLY A 907 -48.25 14.88 -26.01
N PRO A 908 -48.18 15.24 -27.33
CA PRO A 908 -47.05 15.47 -28.26
C PRO A 908 -47.26 16.69 -29.24
N ALA A 909 -46.39 16.79 -30.27
CA ALA A 909 -46.58 17.38 -31.62
C ALA A 909 -46.24 18.87 -31.94
N GLY A 910 -45.18 19.09 -32.74
CA GLY A 910 -45.28 19.28 -34.21
C GLY A 910 -45.67 20.63 -34.86
N SER A 911 -44.64 21.33 -35.37
CA SER A 911 -44.50 21.89 -36.75
C SER A 911 -44.70 23.40 -37.08
N ALA A 912 -43.84 23.81 -38.02
CA ALA A 912 -43.98 24.79 -39.12
C ALA A 912 -43.49 26.24 -38.90
N THR A 913 -42.46 26.69 -39.62
CA THR A 913 -42.52 27.27 -40.98
C THR A 913 -41.14 27.75 -41.48
N ALA A 914 -40.99 27.81 -42.80
CA ALA A 914 -39.77 28.02 -43.59
C ALA A 914 -39.78 29.36 -44.36
N ALA A 915 -38.58 29.83 -44.78
CA ALA A 915 -38.24 30.57 -46.02
C ALA A 915 -36.75 31.03 -45.90
N ASP A 916 -35.79 30.38 -46.57
CA ASP A 916 -35.29 30.55 -47.96
C ASP A 916 -34.37 31.79 -48.20
N ASP A 917 -33.05 31.52 -48.17
CA ASP A 917 -31.98 31.76 -49.18
C ASP A 917 -31.55 33.18 -49.64
N PRO A 918 -30.36 33.37 -50.29
CA PRO A 918 -29.12 32.56 -50.37
C PRO A 918 -27.79 33.38 -50.30
N ASP A 919 -26.67 32.66 -50.44
CA ASP A 919 -25.36 33.00 -51.04
C ASP A 919 -24.08 32.89 -50.17
N GLU A 920 -23.43 31.73 -50.36
CA GLU A 920 -22.08 31.56 -50.94
C GLU A 920 -20.84 32.07 -50.17
N GLN A 921 -20.07 31.14 -49.58
CA GLN A 921 -18.70 30.75 -49.99
C GLN A 921 -17.89 30.13 -48.83
N ALA A 922 -17.39 28.91 -49.06
CA ALA A 922 -16.30 28.26 -48.31
C ALA A 922 -14.94 28.53 -49.03
N PRO A 923 -13.81 27.86 -48.69
CA PRO A 923 -12.97 28.00 -47.49
C PRO A 923 -11.46 28.24 -47.83
N ALA A 924 -10.61 28.54 -46.85
CA ALA A 924 -9.14 28.32 -46.86
C ALA A 924 -8.61 28.52 -45.42
N ALA A 925 -7.99 27.56 -44.74
CA ALA A 925 -6.63 27.02 -44.92
C ALA A 925 -5.51 28.07 -44.72
N ASP A 926 -4.77 27.92 -43.60
CA ASP A 926 -3.33 27.56 -43.54
C ASP A 926 -2.42 28.43 -42.63
N GLN A 927 -1.52 27.71 -41.92
CA GLN A 927 -0.23 28.09 -41.30
C GLN A 927 -0.25 29.00 -40.05
N ARG A 928 0.35 28.65 -38.90
CA ARG A 928 1.56 27.86 -38.61
C ARG A 928 1.42 27.00 -37.35
#